data_AF-A0A7Y9H2W3-F1
#
_entry.id   AF-A0A7Y9H2W3-F1
#
_cell.length_a   1.000
_cell.length_b   1.000
_cell.length_c   1.000
_cell.angle_alpha   90.00
_cell.angle_beta   90.00
_cell.angle_gamma   90.00
#
_symmetry.space_group_name_H-M   'P 1'
#
loop_
_entity.id
_entity.type
_entity.pdbx_description
1 polymer ?
#
loop_
_entity_poly.entity_id
_entity_poly.type
_entity_poly.pdbx_seq_one_letter_code
_entity_poly.pdbx_strand_id
1 'polypeptide(L)'
;MKDDARGTIRITEERATGRVGFARTASGDLLPSVDARTATQAAAKAGAYLDEYATAFGARRGELRQTEVREARGGWTVEYAQSYRGVPVFAGELRAHVDRQGDLTAVNGFAVPGLDLDTTPRVSKADAAARAVRLVGASPSDKRTPGSAKGLEAVANDLMVYRMGTTRGVEGDAVLAWVVEVSNRSDVRETVILDARTGKKINRWSMIAHNLSRELYESKLAPANLVWKEGDAFPGGLDEDQAAEVAGAGETYWMFMNTFGRDSYDGQGAKMVTVNNDPAIRCPNANWNGVSTNYCSGVSSDDTVAHEWGHAYTEYTSGLIYQWQSGAMNEAYSDIWGETVDMLNDRYNETPDTKRIEGDCSVQSPPLISVEITAPANVAGPCEAVPASGGPTFTSEVLTPQVVVGLDAEDPEVDDVPTDGCSPFSNAAAIDGNWVFVDENLNTGCGEDSLAAYYEAVAGNAITAGAEGIIFGGDPEFAPWDMPGATFTIPALQVDGDSGTRFKTAGTSTARISASTTNTDESYRWLSGEADPAFGGAIRDMWNPNCYGDPGKVSDEEYYCDTTDAGGVHTNSGVVNHAYALLVDGSTYNGVTVPAIGLDKAANIFWQAQLEYLTPSSDFADLADALASSCTDLVGEDINEVTLGQSATGGSQATPELADPITTADCAAVDKASQAVELAKDPVQCNFGPLLAKNTPSLCGTGFTSKVTWSEDFEDGLAGWTQDEDVVYADEGATGIDWVPTTSAPGGHAGGVAFGADPTTGSCLADAEDISGRNGLISPSVTVPAGTSPRLTFDHYVATEAEYDGANVKASVNGGPFTVIPASAYVFNGPGAVLATAEEDNTNPMGGEVAFTGTDGGEINGSWGTSIIDLAAIAPAGASVKFRFDMGRDGCNGVDGWYVDNVKVQVCEKNATTPTPPNPPNPPAPDEKDQTRTKVKVKPVTVERGEQVKVVTVVKSRAGTPRGEVRVKVDGKKIDTVRLSKGRAVVTFKATWKPGKYTVKVTYLGTDNYKRSSDDARLRIKG
;
A
#
# COMPACT_ATOMS: atom_id res chain seq x y z
N MET A 1 -27.22 42.70 1.12
CA MET A 1 -26.02 42.11 1.77
C MET A 1 -24.78 42.27 0.90
N LYS A 2 -24.69 41.62 -0.28
CA LYS A 2 -23.50 41.73 -1.14
C LYS A 2 -23.27 43.14 -1.70
N ASP A 3 -24.34 43.83 -2.07
CA ASP A 3 -24.27 45.17 -2.68
C ASP A 3 -23.86 46.27 -1.69
N ASP A 4 -24.08 46.04 -0.40
CA ASP A 4 -23.77 46.98 0.68
C ASP A 4 -22.39 46.74 1.28
N ALA A 5 -21.68 45.70 0.85
CA ALA A 5 -20.41 45.30 1.43
C ALA A 5 -19.21 45.74 0.57
N ARG A 6 -18.04 45.92 1.20
CA ARG A 6 -16.76 46.11 0.52
C ARG A 6 -15.99 44.80 0.53
N GLY A 7 -15.47 44.38 -0.63
CA GLY A 7 -14.66 43.16 -0.77
C GLY A 7 -15.47 41.91 -1.09
N THR A 8 -14.78 40.77 -1.23
CA THR A 8 -15.41 39.50 -1.59
C THR A 8 -16.19 38.94 -0.40
N ILE A 9 -17.49 38.67 -0.59
CA ILE A 9 -18.38 38.15 0.47
C ILE A 9 -18.71 36.68 0.21
N ARG A 10 -18.46 35.84 1.22
CA ARG A 10 -18.93 34.44 1.26
C ARG A 10 -20.11 34.33 2.21
N ILE A 11 -21.18 33.72 1.73
CA ILE A 11 -22.39 33.44 2.51
C ILE A 11 -22.59 31.92 2.50
N THR A 12 -22.74 31.31 3.67
CA THR A 12 -23.12 29.90 3.81
C THR A 12 -24.44 29.79 4.54
N GLU A 13 -25.21 28.80 4.13
CA GLU A 13 -26.53 28.51 4.67
C GLU A 13 -26.42 27.74 6.00
N GLU A 14 -27.33 28.02 6.92
CA GLU A 14 -27.61 27.18 8.07
C GLU A 14 -28.65 26.13 7.65
N ARG A 15 -28.20 24.88 7.53
CA ARG A 15 -28.97 23.72 7.08
C ARG A 15 -30.24 23.44 7.89
N ALA A 16 -30.32 23.74 9.19
CA ALA A 16 -31.55 23.49 9.96
C ALA A 16 -32.65 24.55 9.77
N THR A 17 -32.32 25.70 9.14
CA THR A 17 -33.26 26.81 8.94
C THR A 17 -33.46 27.21 7.48
N GLY A 18 -32.54 26.81 6.60
CA GLY A 18 -32.50 27.26 5.22
C GLY A 18 -32.19 28.77 5.08
N ARG A 19 -31.57 29.37 6.11
CA ARG A 19 -31.28 30.80 6.21
C ARG A 19 -29.77 31.04 6.22
N VAL A 20 -29.34 32.29 6.21
CA VAL A 20 -27.92 32.60 6.34
C VAL A 20 -27.42 32.15 7.71
N GLY A 21 -26.46 31.23 7.74
CA GLY A 21 -25.74 30.82 8.96
C GLY A 21 -24.43 31.54 9.14
N PHE A 22 -23.82 31.99 8.05
CA PHE A 22 -22.56 32.73 8.08
C PHE A 22 -22.48 33.69 6.89
N ALA A 23 -22.21 34.96 7.13
CA ALA A 23 -21.75 35.94 6.14
C ALA A 23 -20.35 36.45 6.54
N ARG A 24 -19.37 36.40 5.63
CA ARG A 24 -18.00 36.83 5.92
C ARG A 24 -17.28 37.48 4.75
N THR A 25 -16.23 38.21 5.07
CA THR A 25 -15.27 38.77 4.10
C THR A 25 -13.84 38.56 4.58
N ALA A 26 -12.93 38.24 3.65
CA ALA A 26 -11.51 37.98 3.96
C ALA A 26 -10.65 39.25 4.05
N SER A 27 -11.05 40.31 3.34
CA SER A 27 -10.31 41.58 3.27
C SER A 27 -11.27 42.71 2.88
N GLY A 28 -12.25 42.98 3.74
CA GLY A 28 -13.40 43.79 3.41
C GLY A 28 -14.26 44.13 4.62
N ASP A 29 -15.42 44.73 4.38
CA ASP A 29 -16.34 45.17 5.43
C ASP A 29 -17.79 44.92 4.99
N LEU A 30 -18.54 44.17 5.79
CA LEU A 30 -19.93 43.84 5.54
C LEU A 30 -20.85 45.07 5.64
N LEU A 31 -20.41 46.15 6.31
CA LEU A 31 -21.15 47.42 6.39
C LEU A 31 -20.22 48.65 6.38
N PRO A 32 -19.61 49.01 5.25
CA PRO A 32 -18.68 50.13 5.11
C PRO A 32 -19.30 51.50 5.37
N SER A 33 -20.63 51.61 5.35
CA SER A 33 -21.35 52.86 5.59
C SER A 33 -21.38 53.29 7.06
N VAL A 34 -20.92 52.42 7.97
CA VAL A 34 -20.89 52.68 9.42
C VAL A 34 -19.47 52.44 9.95
N ASP A 35 -18.86 53.46 10.55
CA ASP A 35 -17.53 53.37 11.13
C ASP A 35 -17.56 52.78 12.56
N ALA A 36 -16.55 51.97 12.89
CA ALA A 36 -16.34 51.48 14.26
C ALA A 36 -14.87 51.57 14.68
N ARG A 37 -14.57 52.16 15.84
CA ARG A 37 -13.20 52.22 16.41
C ARG A 37 -13.17 51.95 17.91
N THR A 38 -14.32 51.70 18.52
CA THR A 38 -14.48 51.39 19.94
C THR A 38 -15.53 50.29 20.10
N ALA A 39 -15.54 49.63 21.26
CA ALA A 39 -16.55 48.60 21.57
C ALA A 39 -18.00 49.10 21.38
N THR A 40 -18.29 50.33 21.80
CA THR A 40 -19.63 50.93 21.62
C THR A 40 -19.98 51.16 20.15
N GLN A 41 -19.00 51.55 19.33
CA GLN A 41 -19.24 51.74 17.89
C GLN A 41 -19.31 50.40 17.14
N ALA A 42 -18.53 49.40 17.56
CA ALA A 42 -18.64 48.03 17.03
C ALA A 42 -20.03 47.45 17.29
N ALA A 43 -20.56 47.65 18.50
CA ALA A 43 -21.93 47.30 18.86
C ALA A 43 -22.96 48.02 17.98
N ALA A 44 -22.81 49.34 17.79
CA ALA A 44 -23.69 50.12 16.92
C ALA A 44 -23.63 49.68 15.45
N LYS A 45 -22.45 49.34 14.94
CA LYS A 45 -22.25 48.82 13.58
C LYS A 45 -22.88 47.45 13.38
N ALA A 46 -22.65 46.51 14.30
CA ALA A 46 -23.30 45.20 14.29
C ALA A 46 -24.82 45.32 14.39
N GLY A 47 -25.32 46.24 15.23
CA GLY A 47 -26.74 46.50 15.40
C GLY A 47 -27.37 47.04 14.12
N ALA A 48 -26.73 48.02 13.48
CA ALA A 48 -27.19 48.56 12.19
C ALA A 48 -27.23 47.48 11.09
N TYR A 49 -26.26 46.56 11.06
CA TYR A 49 -26.25 45.45 10.11
C TYR A 49 -27.42 44.48 10.36
N LEU A 50 -27.65 44.08 11.61
CA LEU A 50 -28.72 43.16 11.96
C LEU A 50 -30.11 43.81 11.87
N ASP A 51 -30.25 45.12 12.09
CA ASP A 51 -31.52 45.84 11.88
C ASP A 51 -31.99 45.73 10.42
N GLU A 52 -31.06 45.71 9.46
CA GLU A 52 -31.35 45.56 8.04
C GLU A 52 -31.48 44.08 7.63
N TYR A 53 -30.58 43.22 8.13
CA TYR A 53 -30.38 41.87 7.58
C TYR A 53 -30.82 40.71 8.47
N ALA A 54 -31.34 40.94 9.68
CA ALA A 54 -31.74 39.86 10.59
C ALA A 54 -32.72 38.84 9.97
N THR A 55 -33.60 39.28 9.06
CA THR A 55 -34.55 38.38 8.38
C THR A 55 -33.86 37.38 7.45
N ALA A 56 -32.69 37.72 6.91
CA ALA A 56 -31.87 36.81 6.12
C ALA A 56 -31.24 35.71 6.98
N PHE A 57 -30.92 36.00 8.24
CA PHE A 57 -30.44 35.04 9.25
C PHE A 57 -31.59 34.25 9.91
N GLY A 58 -32.85 34.65 9.68
CA GLY A 58 -34.04 33.97 10.19
C GLY A 58 -34.76 34.69 11.33
N ALA A 59 -34.23 35.78 11.88
CA ALA A 59 -34.89 36.51 12.97
C ALA A 59 -35.76 37.67 12.43
N ARG A 60 -36.92 37.93 13.05
CA ARG A 60 -37.71 39.14 12.73
C ARG A 60 -37.15 40.36 13.47
N ARG A 61 -37.48 41.55 12.96
CA ARG A 61 -37.12 42.82 13.60
C ARG A 61 -37.61 42.86 15.05
N GLY A 62 -36.70 43.14 15.98
CA GLY A 62 -36.98 43.20 17.42
C GLY A 62 -36.94 41.86 18.15
N GLU A 63 -36.68 40.75 17.46
CA GLU A 63 -36.47 39.45 18.13
C GLU A 63 -35.03 39.27 18.64
N LEU A 64 -34.05 39.98 18.06
CA LEU A 64 -32.67 39.94 18.49
C LEU A 64 -32.39 41.01 19.55
N ARG A 65 -31.84 40.58 20.69
CA ARG A 65 -31.35 41.47 21.75
C ARG A 65 -29.86 41.30 21.88
N GLN A 66 -29.11 42.40 21.80
CA GLN A 66 -27.68 42.40 22.12
C GLN A 66 -27.49 41.93 23.58
N THR A 67 -26.69 40.89 23.77
CA THR A 67 -26.41 40.30 25.09
C THR A 67 -25.04 40.70 25.61
N GLU A 68 -24.03 40.76 24.75
CA GLU A 68 -22.66 41.03 25.16
C GLU A 68 -21.88 41.78 24.07
N VAL A 69 -20.87 42.55 24.50
CA VAL A 69 -19.81 43.06 23.64
C VAL A 69 -18.49 42.67 24.30
N ARG A 70 -17.75 41.76 23.68
CA ARG A 70 -16.49 41.24 24.20
C ARG A 70 -15.33 41.71 23.35
N GLU A 71 -14.29 42.24 23.99
CA GLU A 71 -13.02 42.53 23.33
C GLU A 71 -12.21 41.23 23.18
N ALA A 72 -11.63 41.03 22.00
CA ALA A 72 -10.81 39.87 21.66
C ALA A 72 -9.50 40.30 20.99
N ARG A 73 -8.53 39.37 20.84
CA ARG A 73 -7.21 39.65 20.28
C ARG A 73 -7.27 40.26 18.86
N GLY A 74 -8.36 40.06 18.10
CA GLY A 74 -8.56 40.63 16.76
C GLY A 74 -9.49 41.86 16.65
N GLY A 75 -10.15 42.29 17.74
CA GLY A 75 -11.18 43.34 17.68
C GLY A 75 -12.29 43.12 18.71
N TRP A 76 -13.55 43.20 18.28
CA TRP A 76 -14.74 43.04 19.13
C TRP A 76 -15.69 41.98 18.56
N THR A 77 -16.24 41.16 19.46
CA THR A 77 -17.38 40.29 19.16
C THR A 77 -18.62 40.86 19.83
N VAL A 78 -19.68 41.07 19.06
CA VAL A 78 -20.98 41.55 19.52
C VAL A 78 -21.97 40.39 19.43
N GLU A 79 -22.54 40.00 20.56
CA GLU A 79 -23.42 38.84 20.65
C GLU A 79 -24.89 39.27 20.77
N TYR A 80 -25.76 38.53 20.11
CA TYR A 80 -27.21 38.74 20.09
C TYR A 80 -27.91 37.43 20.39
N ALA A 81 -28.88 37.46 21.29
CA ALA A 81 -29.78 36.33 21.52
C ALA A 81 -31.18 36.63 20.95
N GLN A 82 -31.76 35.64 20.30
CA GLN A 82 -33.13 35.68 19.80
C GLN A 82 -34.12 35.38 20.94
N SER A 83 -35.18 36.17 20.99
CA SER A 83 -36.33 35.95 21.86
C SER A 83 -37.62 36.14 21.07
N TYR A 84 -38.61 35.30 21.36
CA TYR A 84 -39.93 35.37 20.75
C TYR A 84 -40.98 35.62 21.83
N ARG A 85 -41.63 36.79 21.77
CA ARG A 85 -42.62 37.27 22.76
C ARG A 85 -42.12 37.15 24.22
N GLY A 86 -40.84 37.43 24.44
CA GLY A 86 -40.20 37.38 25.76
C GLY A 86 -39.71 35.99 26.19
N VAL A 87 -39.91 34.95 25.37
CA VAL A 87 -39.34 33.61 25.60
C VAL A 87 -38.03 33.45 24.83
N PRO A 88 -36.92 33.05 25.47
CA PRO A 88 -35.66 32.78 24.77
C PRO A 88 -35.80 31.67 23.73
N VAL A 89 -35.07 31.78 22.62
CA VAL A 89 -34.96 30.71 21.62
C VAL A 89 -33.72 29.88 21.92
N PHE A 90 -33.89 28.56 22.04
CA PHE A 90 -32.79 27.64 22.29
C PHE A 90 -31.76 27.70 21.15
N ALA A 91 -30.49 27.89 21.51
CA ALA A 91 -29.36 28.10 20.60
C ALA A 91 -29.51 29.29 19.62
N GLY A 92 -30.53 30.15 19.81
CA GLY A 92 -30.82 31.30 18.96
C GLY A 92 -29.84 32.43 19.19
N GLU A 93 -28.60 32.28 18.74
CA GLU A 93 -27.53 33.28 18.91
C GLU A 93 -26.94 33.71 17.56
N LEU A 94 -26.72 35.01 17.40
CA LEU A 94 -25.92 35.57 16.32
C LEU A 94 -24.73 36.33 16.91
N ARG A 95 -23.56 36.18 16.28
CA ARG A 95 -22.33 36.88 16.63
C ARG A 95 -21.86 37.70 15.45
N ALA A 96 -21.48 38.94 15.73
CA ALA A 96 -20.91 39.87 14.77
C ALA A 96 -19.48 40.22 15.18
N HIS A 97 -18.55 40.10 14.25
CA HIS A 97 -17.12 40.30 14.47
C HIS A 97 -16.65 41.57 13.78
N VAL A 98 -16.16 42.52 14.56
CA VAL A 98 -15.62 43.79 14.09
C VAL A 98 -14.13 43.84 14.41
N ASP A 99 -13.27 44.01 13.41
CA ASP A 99 -11.83 44.06 13.65
C ASP A 99 -11.38 45.40 14.25
N ARG A 100 -10.09 45.53 14.59
CA ARG A 100 -9.54 46.79 15.14
C ARG A 100 -9.51 47.94 14.13
N GLN A 101 -9.54 47.62 12.84
CA GLN A 101 -9.67 48.55 11.73
C GLN A 101 -11.12 48.97 11.52
N GLY A 102 -12.05 48.46 12.34
CA GLY A 102 -13.46 48.80 12.37
C GLY A 102 -14.32 48.15 11.32
N ASP A 103 -13.78 47.20 10.58
CA ASP A 103 -14.49 46.51 9.52
C ASP A 103 -15.34 45.39 10.15
N LEU A 104 -16.60 45.27 9.74
CA LEU A 104 -17.46 44.15 10.14
C LEU A 104 -17.08 42.96 9.25
N THR A 105 -16.23 42.07 9.75
CA THR A 105 -15.60 41.02 8.96
C THR A 105 -16.47 39.76 8.86
N ALA A 106 -17.31 39.51 9.86
CA ALA A 106 -18.21 38.37 9.89
C ALA A 106 -19.48 38.61 10.70
N VAL A 107 -20.58 37.97 10.28
CA VAL A 107 -21.78 37.75 11.09
C VAL A 107 -22.23 36.30 10.91
N ASN A 108 -22.35 35.55 11.99
CA ASN A 108 -22.68 34.12 11.95
C ASN A 108 -23.50 33.69 13.15
N GLY A 109 -24.17 32.54 13.02
CA GLY A 109 -24.93 31.92 14.09
C GLY A 109 -26.24 31.32 13.60
N PHE A 110 -27.18 31.15 14.52
CA PHE A 110 -28.45 30.48 14.30
C PHE A 110 -29.59 31.35 14.82
N ALA A 111 -30.63 31.55 14.00
CA ALA A 111 -31.89 32.13 14.44
C ALA A 111 -33.06 31.37 13.82
N VAL A 112 -34.09 31.09 14.62
CA VAL A 112 -35.24 30.29 14.18
C VAL A 112 -36.21 31.15 13.36
N PRO A 113 -36.46 30.80 12.08
CA PRO A 113 -37.40 31.53 11.25
C PRO A 113 -38.85 31.16 11.50
N GLY A 114 -39.75 32.06 11.12
CA GLY A 114 -41.18 31.74 10.96
C GLY A 114 -41.93 31.46 12.27
N LEU A 115 -41.45 31.93 13.42
CA LEU A 115 -42.07 31.67 14.71
C LEU A 115 -43.51 32.20 14.78
N ASP A 116 -44.46 31.29 15.07
CA ASP A 116 -45.87 31.60 15.33
C ASP A 116 -46.45 30.61 16.36
N LEU A 117 -46.04 30.77 17.61
CA LEU A 117 -46.37 29.84 18.70
C LEU A 117 -47.09 30.56 19.86
N ASP A 118 -47.88 29.80 20.62
CA ASP A 118 -48.36 30.20 21.95
C ASP A 118 -47.25 29.96 22.98
N THR A 119 -46.90 31.01 23.73
CA THR A 119 -45.81 31.01 24.72
C THR A 119 -46.28 30.68 26.14
N THR A 120 -47.53 30.25 26.31
CA THR A 120 -48.08 29.85 27.61
C THR A 120 -47.90 28.35 27.83
N PRO A 121 -47.08 27.90 28.81
CA PRO A 121 -46.92 26.48 29.09
C PRO A 121 -48.18 25.89 29.76
N ARG A 122 -48.55 24.65 29.42
CA ARG A 122 -49.60 23.90 30.14
C ARG A 122 -49.03 22.97 31.20
N VAL A 123 -47.77 22.57 31.04
CA VAL A 123 -47.03 21.79 32.04
C VAL A 123 -46.26 22.76 32.94
N SER A 124 -46.43 22.63 34.26
CA SER A 124 -45.71 23.49 35.21
C SER A 124 -44.20 23.22 35.19
N LYS A 125 -43.41 24.21 35.56
CA LYS A 125 -41.94 24.07 35.71
C LYS A 125 -41.58 22.90 36.64
N ALA A 126 -42.31 22.76 37.75
CA ALA A 126 -42.09 21.68 38.72
C ALA A 126 -42.40 20.28 38.15
N ASP A 127 -43.51 20.14 37.40
CA ASP A 127 -43.87 18.87 36.77
C ASP A 127 -42.88 18.48 35.67
N ALA A 128 -42.37 19.45 34.92
CA ALA A 128 -41.34 19.24 33.92
C ALA A 128 -40.01 18.76 34.54
N ALA A 129 -39.56 19.41 35.62
CA ALA A 129 -38.37 18.97 36.37
C ALA A 129 -38.53 17.53 36.89
N ALA A 130 -39.63 17.25 37.58
CA ALA A 130 -39.90 15.93 38.14
C ALA A 130 -39.97 14.85 37.04
N ARG A 131 -40.50 15.19 35.86
CA ARG A 131 -40.58 14.29 34.72
C ARG A 131 -39.22 14.03 34.08
N ALA A 132 -38.39 15.07 33.91
CA ALA A 132 -37.03 14.92 33.39
C ALA A 132 -36.18 14.02 34.30
N VAL A 133 -36.21 14.24 35.62
CA VAL A 133 -35.49 13.40 36.59
C VAL A 133 -35.93 11.93 36.51
N ARG A 134 -37.24 11.66 36.41
CA ARG A 134 -37.74 10.28 36.20
C ARG A 134 -37.28 9.68 34.87
N LEU A 135 -37.27 10.46 33.79
CA LEU A 135 -36.85 9.99 32.46
C LEU A 135 -35.35 9.67 32.41
N VAL A 136 -34.53 10.40 33.15
CA VAL A 136 -33.08 10.13 33.27
C VAL A 136 -32.85 8.95 34.20
N GLY A 137 -33.45 8.95 35.39
CA GLY A 137 -33.27 7.86 36.36
C GLY A 137 -33.81 6.49 35.92
N ALA A 138 -34.79 6.44 35.01
CA ALA A 138 -35.30 5.18 34.47
C ALA A 138 -34.35 4.52 33.45
N SER A 139 -33.51 5.31 32.77
CA SER A 139 -32.57 4.83 31.76
C SER A 139 -31.60 5.98 31.42
N PRO A 140 -30.47 6.15 32.12
CA PRO A 140 -29.41 7.08 31.72
C PRO A 140 -29.01 6.86 30.24
N SER A 141 -28.60 7.90 29.52
CA SER A 141 -28.27 7.78 28.09
C SER A 141 -27.07 6.85 27.86
N ASP A 142 -26.19 6.78 28.85
CA ASP A 142 -24.98 5.97 28.87
C ASP A 142 -25.25 4.79 29.80
N LYS A 143 -25.27 3.56 29.27
CA LYS A 143 -25.57 2.35 30.05
C LYS A 143 -24.43 2.00 31.02
N ARG A 144 -24.25 2.77 32.11
CA ARG A 144 -23.26 2.46 33.17
C ARG A 144 -23.96 2.19 34.53
N THR A 145 -23.65 1.00 35.06
CA THR A 145 -23.76 0.46 36.45
C THR A 145 -25.10 0.53 37.20
N PRO A 146 -25.53 -0.53 37.93
CA PRO A 146 -26.66 -0.46 38.87
C PRO A 146 -26.36 0.52 40.02
N GLY A 147 -26.92 1.73 40.00
CA GLY A 147 -26.78 2.72 41.08
C GLY A 147 -26.72 4.19 40.67
N SER A 148 -26.53 4.49 39.38
CA SER A 148 -26.40 5.83 38.78
C SER A 148 -27.63 6.75 38.93
N ALA A 149 -28.77 6.22 39.42
CA ALA A 149 -29.97 7.00 39.71
C ALA A 149 -29.97 7.74 41.07
N LYS A 150 -28.97 7.49 41.94
CA LYS A 150 -28.92 8.09 43.27
C LYS A 150 -28.48 9.57 43.18
N GLY A 151 -29.24 10.46 43.81
CA GLY A 151 -28.90 11.89 43.90
C GLY A 151 -29.23 12.73 42.65
N LEU A 152 -29.96 12.18 41.68
CA LEU A 152 -30.39 12.94 40.50
C LEU A 152 -31.33 14.09 40.87
N GLU A 153 -31.00 15.29 40.41
CA GLU A 153 -31.80 16.50 40.53
C GLU A 153 -31.89 17.24 39.20
N ALA A 154 -32.94 18.04 39.01
CA ALA A 154 -32.99 19.01 37.92
C ALA A 154 -32.21 20.26 38.36
N VAL A 155 -31.00 20.45 37.84
CA VAL A 155 -30.10 21.56 38.21
C VAL A 155 -30.39 22.84 37.43
N ALA A 156 -30.98 22.72 36.24
CA ALA A 156 -31.50 23.84 35.45
C ALA A 156 -32.83 23.45 34.78
N ASN A 157 -33.72 24.43 34.57
CA ASN A 157 -35.03 24.18 33.97
C ASN A 157 -35.62 25.48 33.40
N ASP A 158 -35.45 25.70 32.11
CA ASP A 158 -35.80 26.94 31.43
C ASP A 158 -36.87 26.74 30.36
N LEU A 159 -37.80 27.69 30.29
CA LEU A 159 -38.82 27.71 29.24
C LEU A 159 -38.23 28.38 28.00
N MET A 160 -38.16 27.65 26.89
CA MET A 160 -37.58 28.13 25.65
C MET A 160 -38.42 27.76 24.44
N VAL A 161 -38.21 28.47 23.34
CA VAL A 161 -38.63 28.02 22.01
C VAL A 161 -37.56 27.08 21.48
N TYR A 162 -37.93 25.84 21.14
CA TYR A 162 -37.03 24.83 20.61
C TYR A 162 -37.47 24.44 19.20
N ARG A 163 -36.58 24.52 18.22
CA ARG A 163 -36.81 24.00 16.86
C ARG A 163 -36.33 22.54 16.79
N MET A 164 -37.20 21.64 16.35
CA MET A 164 -36.79 20.25 16.14
C MET A 164 -35.73 20.18 15.04
N GLY A 165 -34.74 19.29 15.20
CA GLY A 165 -33.63 19.16 14.24
C GLY A 165 -32.47 20.15 14.43
N THR A 166 -32.58 21.12 15.36
CA THR A 166 -31.54 22.15 15.62
C THR A 166 -30.14 21.55 15.82
N THR A 167 -29.98 20.52 16.65
CA THR A 167 -28.67 19.89 16.92
C THR A 167 -28.21 18.93 15.82
N ARG A 168 -29.05 18.63 14.83
CA ARG A 168 -28.77 17.70 13.72
C ARG A 168 -28.55 18.41 12.39
N GLY A 169 -28.66 19.74 12.36
CA GLY A 169 -28.55 20.51 11.12
C GLY A 169 -29.68 20.23 10.11
N VAL A 170 -30.88 19.83 10.57
CA VAL A 170 -32.02 19.49 9.69
C VAL A 170 -33.26 20.30 10.04
N GLU A 171 -34.08 20.60 9.04
CA GLU A 171 -35.33 21.36 9.24
C GLU A 171 -36.31 20.64 10.18
N GLY A 172 -37.06 21.42 10.95
CA GLY A 172 -38.14 20.91 11.80
C GLY A 172 -38.99 22.01 12.42
N ASP A 173 -40.14 21.65 12.99
CA ASP A 173 -41.06 22.64 13.57
C ASP A 173 -40.54 23.22 14.89
N ALA A 174 -40.91 24.48 15.16
CA ALA A 174 -40.66 25.14 16.44
C ALA A 174 -41.78 24.85 17.44
N VAL A 175 -41.41 24.55 18.68
CA VAL A 175 -42.34 24.26 19.78
C VAL A 175 -41.91 25.01 21.05
N LEU A 176 -42.87 25.26 21.95
CA LEU A 176 -42.56 25.72 23.30
C LEU A 176 -42.11 24.52 24.12
N ALA A 177 -40.93 24.58 24.74
CA ALA A 177 -40.33 23.46 25.47
C ALA A 177 -39.71 23.90 26.80
N TRP A 178 -39.70 22.97 27.76
CA TRP A 178 -38.83 23.03 28.93
C TRP A 178 -37.49 22.37 28.59
N VAL A 179 -36.40 23.11 28.76
CA VAL A 179 -35.02 22.64 28.64
C VAL A 179 -34.52 22.37 30.05
N VAL A 180 -34.41 21.09 30.41
CA VAL A 180 -34.10 20.65 31.78
C VAL A 180 -32.75 19.97 31.81
N GLU A 181 -31.80 20.54 32.55
CA GLU A 181 -30.55 19.85 32.87
C GLU A 181 -30.78 18.99 34.11
N VAL A 182 -30.52 17.69 34.00
CA VAL A 182 -30.61 16.72 35.08
C VAL A 182 -29.21 16.21 35.40
N SER A 183 -28.82 16.29 36.66
CA SER A 183 -27.51 15.83 37.07
C SER A 183 -27.53 15.27 38.49
N ASN A 184 -26.65 14.32 38.79
CA ASN A 184 -26.29 13.93 40.16
C ASN A 184 -24.94 14.54 40.60
N ARG A 185 -24.36 15.42 39.75
CA ARG A 185 -23.06 16.08 39.92
C ARG A 185 -21.88 15.11 40.07
N SER A 186 -22.03 13.88 39.59
CA SER A 186 -21.01 12.83 39.63
C SER A 186 -20.78 12.29 38.21
N ASP A 187 -21.63 11.35 37.79
CA ASP A 187 -21.49 10.56 36.56
C ASP A 187 -22.71 10.71 35.63
N VAL A 188 -23.71 11.52 36.01
CA VAL A 188 -24.86 11.85 35.17
C VAL A 188 -24.98 13.35 35.04
N ARG A 189 -24.95 13.84 33.80
CA ARG A 189 -25.30 15.22 33.42
C ARG A 189 -25.93 15.21 32.05
N GLU A 190 -27.25 15.38 31.99
CA GLU A 190 -28.01 15.26 30.74
C GLU A 190 -28.95 16.45 30.55
N THR A 191 -29.14 16.87 29.30
CA THR A 191 -30.19 17.83 28.93
C THR A 191 -31.39 17.08 28.37
N VAL A 192 -32.57 17.35 28.92
CA VAL A 192 -33.86 16.80 28.49
C VAL A 192 -34.76 17.93 27.98
N ILE A 193 -35.23 17.80 26.74
CA ILE A 193 -36.18 18.74 26.12
C ILE A 193 -37.59 18.15 26.20
N LEU A 194 -38.48 18.82 26.93
CA LEU A 194 -39.88 18.41 27.11
C LEU A 194 -40.83 19.42 26.47
N ASP A 195 -41.80 18.96 25.69
CA ASP A 195 -42.85 19.82 25.15
C ASP A 195 -43.62 20.49 26.30
N ALA A 196 -43.68 21.82 26.31
CA ALA A 196 -44.24 22.57 27.44
C ALA A 196 -45.78 22.51 27.52
N ARG A 197 -46.45 21.92 26.52
CA ARG A 197 -47.91 21.72 26.49
C ARG A 197 -48.31 20.31 26.89
N THR A 198 -47.54 19.29 26.52
CA THR A 198 -47.86 17.86 26.71
C THR A 198 -46.92 17.16 27.70
N GLY A 199 -45.76 17.73 27.95
CA GLY A 199 -44.67 17.16 28.74
C GLY A 199 -43.97 15.99 28.04
N LYS A 200 -44.31 15.70 26.77
CA LYS A 200 -43.67 14.62 26.00
C LYS A 200 -42.19 14.98 25.78
N LYS A 201 -41.30 13.98 25.92
CA LYS A 201 -39.89 14.11 25.55
C LYS A 201 -39.79 14.39 24.05
N ILE A 202 -39.20 15.54 23.70
CA ILE A 202 -38.88 15.94 22.33
C ILE A 202 -37.47 15.47 21.98
N ASN A 203 -36.50 15.74 22.87
CA ASN A 203 -35.10 15.39 22.68
C ASN A 203 -34.42 15.16 24.04
N ARG A 204 -33.25 14.52 24.04
CA ARG A 204 -32.43 14.24 25.22
C ARG A 204 -31.00 13.89 24.79
N TRP A 205 -30.00 14.39 25.50
CA TRP A 205 -28.59 14.08 25.25
C TRP A 205 -27.73 14.22 26.52
N SER A 206 -26.58 13.54 26.56
CA SER A 206 -25.56 13.72 27.59
C SER A 206 -24.81 15.04 27.38
N MET A 207 -24.50 15.72 28.46
CA MET A 207 -23.61 16.88 28.53
C MET A 207 -22.22 16.50 29.08
N ILE A 208 -21.98 15.20 29.25
CA ILE A 208 -20.66 14.63 29.53
C ILE A 208 -20.11 14.18 28.17
N ALA A 209 -19.04 14.83 27.70
CA ALA A 209 -18.24 14.29 26.60
C ALA A 209 -17.57 13.01 27.11
N HIS A 210 -17.57 11.93 26.34
CA HIS A 210 -16.97 10.69 26.81
C HIS A 210 -15.44 10.86 26.86
N ASN A 211 -14.85 10.57 28.02
CA ASN A 211 -13.45 10.17 28.12
C ASN A 211 -13.30 8.76 27.51
N LEU A 212 -12.06 8.34 27.27
CA LEU A 212 -11.60 6.96 27.06
C LEU A 212 -12.62 5.91 27.54
N SER A 213 -13.01 4.99 26.67
CA SER A 213 -13.93 3.90 26.98
C SER A 213 -13.38 2.60 26.43
N ARG A 214 -12.82 1.76 27.30
CA ARG A 214 -12.26 0.45 26.96
C ARG A 214 -13.10 -0.71 27.50
N GLU A 215 -13.10 -1.83 26.78
CA GLU A 215 -13.59 -3.13 27.25
C GLU A 215 -12.58 -4.21 26.86
N LEU A 216 -12.26 -5.10 27.80
CA LEU A 216 -11.39 -6.24 27.59
C LEU A 216 -12.20 -7.54 27.80
N TYR A 217 -12.07 -8.44 26.84
CA TYR A 217 -12.67 -9.76 26.83
C TYR A 217 -11.61 -10.84 26.78
N GLU A 218 -11.93 -12.02 27.32
CA GLU A 218 -11.10 -13.22 27.22
C GLU A 218 -11.69 -14.17 26.17
N SER A 219 -10.89 -14.76 25.29
CA SER A 219 -11.22 -15.78 24.28
C SER A 219 -12.25 -15.44 23.19
N LYS A 220 -13.09 -14.41 23.34
CA LYS A 220 -14.03 -13.92 22.30
C LYS A 220 -14.87 -12.78 22.84
N LEU A 221 -15.37 -11.96 21.92
CA LEU A 221 -16.30 -10.87 22.17
C LEU A 221 -17.71 -11.34 22.58
N ALA A 222 -17.86 -11.78 23.83
CA ALA A 222 -19.14 -12.23 24.41
C ALA A 222 -19.34 -11.68 25.82
N PRO A 223 -20.58 -11.33 26.26
CA PRO A 223 -20.80 -10.80 27.61
C PRO A 223 -20.33 -11.70 28.75
N ALA A 224 -20.28 -13.01 28.54
CA ALA A 224 -19.78 -13.97 29.52
C ALA A 224 -18.25 -13.91 29.72
N ASN A 225 -17.56 -13.32 28.76
CA ASN A 225 -16.11 -13.26 28.65
C ASN A 225 -15.54 -11.87 28.94
N LEU A 226 -16.40 -10.89 29.24
CA LEU A 226 -15.95 -9.56 29.65
C LEU A 226 -15.22 -9.69 31.00
N VAL A 227 -13.92 -9.44 31.01
CA VAL A 227 -13.08 -9.55 32.21
C VAL A 227 -12.80 -8.19 32.84
N TRP A 228 -12.80 -7.11 32.04
CA TRP A 228 -12.61 -5.75 32.53
C TRP A 228 -13.27 -4.72 31.61
N LYS A 229 -13.66 -3.58 32.17
CA LYS A 229 -14.12 -2.42 31.40
C LYS A 229 -13.77 -1.11 32.09
N GLU A 230 -13.85 -0.03 31.34
CA GLU A 230 -13.59 1.30 31.85
C GLU A 230 -14.44 1.64 33.09
N GLY A 231 -13.75 2.02 34.17
CA GLY A 231 -14.33 2.30 35.48
C GLY A 231 -14.23 1.15 36.50
N ASP A 232 -13.84 -0.06 36.07
CA ASP A 232 -13.42 -1.11 36.99
C ASP A 232 -12.04 -0.77 37.60
N ALA A 233 -11.69 -1.36 38.75
CA ALA A 233 -10.39 -1.14 39.36
C ALA A 233 -9.28 -1.72 38.47
N PHE A 234 -8.22 -0.94 38.20
CA PHE A 234 -7.07 -1.35 37.40
C PHE A 234 -5.80 -1.50 38.29
N PRO A 235 -4.98 -2.55 38.14
CA PRO A 235 -5.19 -3.71 37.24
C PRO A 235 -6.24 -4.68 37.78
N GLY A 236 -6.70 -4.51 39.02
CA GLY A 236 -7.80 -5.31 39.58
C GLY A 236 -7.44 -6.80 39.67
N GLY A 237 -8.17 -7.63 38.92
CA GLY A 237 -7.96 -9.08 38.83
C GLY A 237 -7.44 -9.56 37.49
N LEU A 238 -6.96 -8.64 36.64
CA LEU A 238 -6.34 -8.95 35.36
C LEU A 238 -5.01 -9.68 35.56
N ASP A 239 -4.68 -10.60 34.65
CA ASP A 239 -3.32 -11.11 34.51
C ASP A 239 -2.39 -10.09 33.82
N GLU A 240 -1.15 -10.49 33.56
CA GLU A 240 -0.11 -9.62 33.03
C GLU A 240 -0.41 -9.16 31.60
N ASP A 241 -0.73 -10.11 30.70
CA ASP A 241 -1.12 -9.83 29.31
C ASP A 241 -2.35 -8.91 29.28
N GLN A 242 -3.42 -9.26 29.99
CA GLN A 242 -4.65 -8.47 30.07
C GLN A 242 -4.40 -7.05 30.61
N ALA A 243 -3.54 -6.90 31.61
CA ALA A 243 -3.22 -5.59 32.18
C ALA A 243 -2.42 -4.74 31.18
N ALA A 244 -1.47 -5.35 30.46
CA ALA A 244 -0.66 -4.71 29.44
C ALA A 244 -1.50 -4.25 28.24
N GLU A 245 -2.38 -5.10 27.74
CA GLU A 245 -3.34 -4.79 26.67
C GLU A 245 -4.24 -3.60 27.01
N VAL A 246 -4.80 -3.58 28.23
CA VAL A 246 -5.62 -2.45 28.69
C VAL A 246 -4.78 -1.18 28.81
N ALA A 247 -3.54 -1.28 29.31
CA ALA A 247 -2.63 -0.15 29.45
C ALA A 247 -2.26 0.45 28.08
N GLY A 248 -1.78 -0.37 27.14
CA GLY A 248 -1.37 0.05 25.80
C GLY A 248 -2.51 0.65 24.99
N ALA A 249 -3.72 0.08 25.09
CA ALA A 249 -4.92 0.68 24.49
C ALA A 249 -5.19 2.09 25.04
N GLY A 250 -4.99 2.29 26.34
CA GLY A 250 -5.15 3.59 26.98
C GLY A 250 -4.05 4.59 26.57
N GLU A 251 -2.80 4.15 26.56
CA GLU A 251 -1.65 4.97 26.15
C GLU A 251 -1.84 5.45 24.72
N THR A 252 -2.20 4.55 23.81
CA THR A 252 -2.52 4.90 22.43
C THR A 252 -3.62 5.96 22.35
N TYR A 253 -4.75 5.77 23.04
CA TYR A 253 -5.81 6.78 23.08
C TYR A 253 -5.29 8.14 23.55
N TRP A 254 -4.53 8.17 24.65
CA TRP A 254 -4.05 9.42 25.22
C TRP A 254 -2.99 10.08 24.36
N MET A 255 -2.17 9.33 23.63
CA MET A 255 -1.26 9.88 22.61
C MET A 255 -2.05 10.68 21.57
N PHE A 256 -3.04 10.06 20.92
CA PHE A 256 -3.82 10.70 19.85
C PHE A 256 -4.70 11.83 20.38
N MET A 257 -5.32 11.65 21.54
CA MET A 257 -6.20 12.66 22.14
C MET A 257 -5.41 13.86 22.66
N ASN A 258 -4.32 13.65 23.39
CA ASN A 258 -3.54 14.75 23.94
C ASN A 258 -2.75 15.47 22.84
N THR A 259 -2.09 14.73 21.96
CA THR A 259 -1.18 15.31 20.95
C THR A 259 -1.94 15.92 19.78
N PHE A 260 -2.92 15.18 19.24
CA PHE A 260 -3.58 15.56 17.99
C PHE A 260 -5.04 15.99 18.18
N GLY A 261 -5.58 15.90 19.40
CA GLY A 261 -6.98 16.25 19.68
C GLY A 261 -7.98 15.26 19.08
N ARG A 262 -7.56 14.04 18.73
CA ARG A 262 -8.41 13.01 18.16
C ARG A 262 -9.01 12.12 19.25
N ASP A 263 -10.33 12.20 19.40
CA ASP A 263 -11.08 11.41 20.38
C ASP A 263 -11.32 9.97 19.87
N SER A 264 -10.45 9.04 20.25
CA SER A 264 -10.42 7.63 19.81
C SER A 264 -10.17 7.46 18.31
N TYR A 265 -10.07 6.20 17.88
CA TYR A 265 -9.68 5.85 16.51
C TYR A 265 -10.63 6.41 15.44
N ASP A 266 -11.91 6.65 15.73
CA ASP A 266 -12.90 7.21 14.79
C ASP A 266 -13.10 8.74 14.89
N GLY A 267 -12.40 9.40 15.82
CA GLY A 267 -12.56 10.82 16.13
C GLY A 267 -13.90 11.20 16.77
N GLN A 268 -14.70 10.21 17.20
CA GLN A 268 -16.04 10.37 17.78
C GLN A 268 -16.18 9.62 19.11
N GLY A 269 -15.06 9.25 19.74
CA GLY A 269 -15.03 8.59 21.04
C GLY A 269 -15.48 7.13 20.97
N ALA A 270 -15.18 6.43 19.87
CA ALA A 270 -15.44 5.00 19.76
C ALA A 270 -14.88 4.22 20.95
N LYS A 271 -15.61 3.16 21.34
CA LYS A 271 -15.16 2.25 22.38
C LYS A 271 -14.02 1.39 21.84
N MET A 272 -12.93 1.34 22.59
CA MET A 272 -11.79 0.50 22.30
C MET A 272 -12.02 -0.89 22.90
N VAL A 273 -12.26 -1.89 22.04
CA VAL A 273 -12.53 -3.27 22.43
C VAL A 273 -11.29 -4.12 22.18
N THR A 274 -10.84 -4.82 23.22
CA THR A 274 -9.72 -5.77 23.17
C THR A 274 -10.19 -7.18 23.50
N VAL A 275 -9.65 -8.19 22.80
CA VAL A 275 -9.88 -9.61 23.08
C VAL A 275 -8.55 -10.32 23.30
N ASN A 276 -8.28 -10.73 24.53
CA ASN A 276 -7.14 -11.58 24.89
C ASN A 276 -7.41 -13.05 24.52
N ASN A 277 -6.41 -13.77 24.03
CA ASN A 277 -6.42 -15.21 23.67
C ASN A 277 -7.59 -15.63 22.77
N ASP A 278 -7.91 -14.86 21.73
CA ASP A 278 -8.95 -15.26 20.77
C ASP A 278 -8.49 -16.52 20.00
N PRO A 279 -9.18 -17.68 20.12
CA PRO A 279 -8.79 -18.91 19.46
C PRO A 279 -9.00 -18.87 17.93
N ALA A 280 -9.59 -17.79 17.39
CA ALA A 280 -9.66 -17.57 15.95
C ALA A 280 -8.34 -17.01 15.37
N ILE A 281 -7.41 -16.55 16.21
CA ILE A 281 -6.07 -16.12 15.80
C ILE A 281 -5.15 -17.33 15.74
N ARG A 282 -4.35 -17.42 14.68
CA ARG A 282 -3.25 -18.39 14.58
C ARG A 282 -2.06 -17.86 15.36
N CYS A 283 -1.80 -18.41 16.55
CA CYS A 283 -0.72 -17.96 17.43
C CYS A 283 0.67 -18.50 17.03
N PRO A 284 1.76 -17.76 17.34
CA PRO A 284 1.78 -16.44 18.01
C PRO A 284 1.45 -15.30 17.04
N ASN A 285 0.49 -14.43 17.36
CA ASN A 285 0.13 -13.28 16.55
C ASN A 285 -0.77 -12.29 17.32
N ALA A 286 -0.98 -11.10 16.76
CA ALA A 286 -2.02 -10.14 17.13
C ALA A 286 -2.68 -9.58 15.85
N ASN A 287 -3.90 -9.02 15.97
CA ASN A 287 -4.51 -8.30 14.85
C ASN A 287 -5.59 -7.29 15.26
N TRP A 288 -5.80 -6.30 14.40
CA TRP A 288 -7.05 -5.55 14.28
C TRP A 288 -7.95 -6.17 13.20
N ASN A 289 -9.19 -6.53 13.56
CA ASN A 289 -10.13 -7.18 12.63
C ASN A 289 -11.26 -6.26 12.11
N GLY A 290 -11.13 -4.94 12.29
CA GLY A 290 -12.19 -3.96 11.98
C GLY A 290 -13.18 -3.69 13.13
N VAL A 291 -13.11 -4.46 14.22
CA VAL A 291 -14.01 -4.33 15.38
C VAL A 291 -13.28 -4.32 16.71
N SER A 292 -12.28 -5.18 16.87
CA SER A 292 -11.47 -5.31 18.08
C SER A 292 -10.01 -5.59 17.73
N THR A 293 -9.10 -5.16 18.62
CA THR A 293 -7.72 -5.67 18.65
C THR A 293 -7.72 -7.00 19.40
N ASN A 294 -7.02 -8.00 18.88
CA ASN A 294 -7.04 -9.37 19.41
C ASN A 294 -5.60 -9.87 19.54
N TYR A 295 -5.29 -10.57 20.63
CA TYR A 295 -3.91 -10.92 20.98
C TYR A 295 -3.80 -12.39 21.37
N CYS A 296 -2.67 -13.02 21.05
CA CYS A 296 -2.25 -14.30 21.63
C CYS A 296 -1.53 -14.08 22.96
N SER A 297 -1.49 -15.11 23.82
CA SER A 297 -0.73 -15.04 25.07
C SER A 297 0.75 -14.75 24.79
N GLY A 298 1.32 -13.83 25.55
CA GLY A 298 2.71 -13.39 25.37
C GLY A 298 2.94 -12.50 24.14
N VAL A 299 1.89 -11.93 23.55
CA VAL A 299 1.93 -10.91 22.49
C VAL A 299 1.20 -9.65 23.00
N SER A 300 1.79 -8.97 23.99
CA SER A 300 1.14 -7.92 24.79
C SER A 300 2.07 -6.76 25.17
N SER A 301 3.24 -6.67 24.52
CA SER A 301 4.14 -5.52 24.60
C SER A 301 3.42 -4.22 24.23
N ASP A 302 3.96 -3.10 24.72
CA ASP A 302 3.33 -1.80 24.55
C ASP A 302 3.35 -1.29 23.12
N ASP A 303 4.44 -1.53 22.38
CA ASP A 303 4.54 -1.24 20.96
C ASP A 303 3.60 -2.14 20.14
N THR A 304 3.53 -3.46 20.39
CA THR A 304 2.60 -4.36 19.68
C THR A 304 1.14 -3.98 19.94
N VAL A 305 0.76 -3.70 21.19
CA VAL A 305 -0.61 -3.28 21.50
C VAL A 305 -0.95 -1.95 20.80
N ALA A 306 -0.02 -1.00 20.78
CA ALA A 306 -0.22 0.28 20.11
C ALA A 306 -0.20 0.15 18.57
N HIS A 307 0.58 -0.78 18.02
CA HIS A 307 0.62 -1.14 16.60
C HIS A 307 -0.77 -1.60 16.14
N GLU A 308 -1.41 -2.53 16.87
CA GLU A 308 -2.75 -3.00 16.50
C GLU A 308 -3.80 -1.89 16.53
N TRP A 309 -3.71 -0.98 17.50
CA TRP A 309 -4.57 0.21 17.51
C TRP A 309 -4.23 1.16 16.37
N GLY A 310 -2.97 1.24 15.93
CA GLY A 310 -2.50 1.97 14.76
C GLY A 310 -3.30 1.63 13.50
N HIS A 311 -3.59 0.34 13.25
CA HIS A 311 -4.45 -0.08 12.14
C HIS A 311 -5.86 0.52 12.21
N ALA A 312 -6.47 0.58 13.40
CA ALA A 312 -7.78 1.20 13.59
C ALA A 312 -7.74 2.71 13.29
N TYR A 313 -6.65 3.41 13.66
CA TYR A 313 -6.48 4.82 13.27
C TYR A 313 -6.29 4.98 11.76
N THR A 314 -5.55 4.08 11.10
CA THR A 314 -5.41 4.06 9.63
C THR A 314 -6.75 3.85 8.93
N GLU A 315 -7.55 2.87 9.35
CA GLU A 315 -8.88 2.59 8.77
C GLU A 315 -9.80 3.82 8.80
N TYR A 316 -9.81 4.55 9.92
CA TYR A 316 -10.71 5.69 10.14
C TYR A 316 -10.08 7.05 9.77
N THR A 317 -8.93 7.04 9.05
CA THR A 317 -8.30 8.23 8.48
C THR A 317 -8.05 8.05 6.98
N SER A 318 -6.84 7.65 6.59
CA SER A 318 -6.42 7.47 5.19
C SER A 318 -7.10 6.28 4.52
N GLY A 319 -7.47 5.25 5.30
CA GLY A 319 -8.10 4.03 4.81
C GLY A 319 -7.19 3.21 3.89
N LEU A 320 -5.87 3.26 4.11
CA LEU A 320 -4.87 2.57 3.28
C LEU A 320 -5.21 1.09 3.12
N ILE A 321 -5.38 0.67 1.87
CA ILE A 321 -5.65 -0.72 1.51
C ILE A 321 -4.48 -1.57 1.93
N TYR A 322 -4.76 -2.66 2.63
CA TYR A 322 -3.77 -3.59 3.17
C TYR A 322 -3.20 -4.51 2.08
N GLN A 323 -2.61 -3.91 1.05
CA GLN A 323 -1.97 -4.61 -0.05
C GLN A 323 -0.88 -3.74 -0.68
N TRP A 324 0.24 -4.33 -1.10
CA TRP A 324 1.35 -3.67 -1.78
C TRP A 324 1.86 -2.42 -1.02
N GLN A 325 2.24 -1.35 -1.71
CA GLN A 325 2.78 -0.14 -1.07
C GLN A 325 1.78 0.57 -0.14
N SER A 326 0.47 0.53 -0.41
CA SER A 326 -0.53 1.06 0.52
C SER A 326 -0.57 0.25 1.81
N GLY A 327 -0.44 -1.08 1.70
CA GLY A 327 -0.40 -1.98 2.87
C GLY A 327 0.89 -1.83 3.65
N ALA A 328 2.03 -1.72 2.96
CA ALA A 328 3.32 -1.44 3.58
C ALA A 328 3.33 -0.12 4.35
N MET A 329 2.62 0.90 3.87
CA MET A 329 2.39 2.13 4.65
C MET A 329 1.43 1.92 5.82
N ASN A 330 0.40 1.08 5.66
CA ASN A 330 -0.52 0.76 6.76
C ASN A 330 0.25 0.12 7.93
N GLU A 331 1.07 -0.89 7.64
CA GLU A 331 2.02 -1.51 8.57
C GLU A 331 2.98 -0.50 9.18
N ALA A 332 3.64 0.31 8.35
CA ALA A 332 4.62 1.27 8.85
C ALA A 332 4.01 2.34 9.75
N TYR A 333 2.77 2.80 9.48
CA TYR A 333 2.08 3.71 10.39
C TYR A 333 1.79 3.05 11.74
N SER A 334 1.41 1.76 11.74
CA SER A 334 1.22 1.00 12.97
C SER A 334 2.53 0.86 13.77
N ASP A 335 3.64 0.50 13.13
CA ASP A 335 4.98 0.46 13.74
C ASP A 335 5.40 1.83 14.30
N ILE A 336 5.20 2.91 13.53
CA ILE A 336 5.50 4.27 13.95
C ILE A 336 4.73 4.65 15.21
N TRP A 337 3.45 4.30 15.30
CA TRP A 337 2.63 4.61 16.48
C TRP A 337 2.95 3.69 17.66
N GLY A 338 3.29 2.43 17.40
CA GLY A 338 3.84 1.48 18.38
C GLY A 338 5.08 2.04 19.07
N GLU A 339 6.12 2.30 18.28
CA GLU A 339 7.40 2.82 18.78
C GLU A 339 7.27 4.21 19.40
N THR A 340 6.36 5.05 18.91
CA THR A 340 6.12 6.35 19.55
C THR A 340 5.53 6.16 20.95
N VAL A 341 4.68 5.15 21.17
CA VAL A 341 4.14 4.84 22.51
C VAL A 341 5.22 4.27 23.42
N ASP A 342 6.02 3.32 22.94
CA ASP A 342 7.14 2.74 23.72
C ASP A 342 8.09 3.84 24.23
N MET A 343 8.56 4.71 23.33
CA MET A 343 9.49 5.80 23.68
C MET A 343 8.95 6.82 24.69
N LEU A 344 7.63 6.86 24.92
CA LEU A 344 6.98 7.83 25.81
C LEU A 344 6.66 7.26 27.19
N ASN A 345 6.88 5.97 27.42
CA ASN A 345 6.58 5.34 28.68
C ASN A 345 7.81 4.61 29.28
N ASP A 346 7.61 3.87 30.38
CA ASP A 346 8.70 3.15 31.10
C ASP A 346 8.37 1.63 31.23
N ARG A 347 7.31 1.16 30.55
CA ARG A 347 6.79 -0.21 30.60
C ARG A 347 7.41 -0.95 29.43
N TYR A 348 7.98 -2.11 29.72
CA TYR A 348 8.77 -2.89 28.77
C TYR A 348 10.07 -2.23 28.29
N ASN A 349 10.21 -0.90 28.27
CA ASN A 349 11.45 -0.22 27.88
C ASN A 349 12.75 -0.87 28.37
N GLU A 350 13.52 -1.35 27.40
CA GLU A 350 14.77 -2.02 27.63
C GLU A 350 15.95 -1.06 27.63
N THR A 351 17.02 -1.46 28.34
CA THR A 351 18.25 -0.66 28.40
C THR A 351 19.44 -1.44 27.85
N PRO A 352 20.29 -0.79 27.03
CA PRO A 352 20.30 0.64 26.70
C PRO A 352 19.29 1.07 25.61
N ASP A 353 18.60 2.20 25.79
CA ASP A 353 17.88 2.95 24.73
C ASP A 353 18.75 4.12 24.28
N THR A 354 19.75 3.84 23.44
CA THR A 354 20.66 4.86 22.94
C THR A 354 20.50 5.01 21.43
N LYS A 355 20.72 6.22 20.91
CA LYS A 355 20.69 6.43 19.46
C LYS A 355 21.57 5.38 18.74
N ARG A 356 20.91 4.64 17.85
CA ARG A 356 21.48 3.54 17.07
C ARG A 356 22.60 4.04 16.15
N ILE A 357 23.52 3.15 15.79
CA ILE A 357 24.62 3.45 14.87
C ILE A 357 24.17 3.10 13.45
N GLU A 358 24.42 3.98 12.48
CA GLU A 358 24.02 3.73 11.09
C GLU A 358 24.67 2.46 10.52
N GLY A 359 23.85 1.59 9.93
CA GLY A 359 24.28 0.34 9.33
C GLY A 359 24.59 -0.79 10.32
N ASP A 360 24.55 -0.52 11.62
CA ASP A 360 24.73 -1.54 12.66
C ASP A 360 23.36 -2.20 12.96
N CYS A 361 23.36 -3.50 13.24
CA CYS A 361 22.19 -4.22 13.78
C CYS A 361 22.16 -4.11 15.30
N SER A 362 21.01 -4.36 15.92
CA SER A 362 20.99 -4.58 17.37
C SER A 362 21.54 -5.98 17.67
N VAL A 363 22.19 -6.16 18.81
CA VAL A 363 22.49 -7.51 19.33
C VAL A 363 21.23 -8.33 19.63
N GLN A 364 20.05 -7.69 19.66
CA GLN A 364 18.75 -8.34 19.81
C GLN A 364 18.17 -8.80 18.47
N SER A 365 18.70 -8.31 17.35
CA SER A 365 18.30 -8.76 16.01
C SER A 365 18.92 -10.13 15.71
N PRO A 366 18.19 -11.07 15.08
CA PRO A 366 18.76 -12.31 14.61
C PRO A 366 19.83 -12.00 13.55
N PRO A 367 20.94 -12.73 13.53
CA PRO A 367 21.96 -12.50 12.52
C PRO A 367 21.49 -13.02 11.18
N LEU A 368 21.60 -12.20 10.13
CA LEU A 368 21.37 -12.63 8.76
C LEU A 368 22.22 -13.85 8.43
N ILE A 369 21.62 -14.90 7.85
CA ILE A 369 22.33 -16.10 7.44
C ILE A 369 22.43 -16.18 5.92
N SER A 370 23.53 -16.76 5.44
CA SER A 370 23.69 -17.18 4.05
C SER A 370 23.82 -18.70 4.04
N VAL A 371 22.98 -19.34 3.23
CA VAL A 371 22.93 -20.78 3.06
C VAL A 371 23.23 -21.12 1.60
N GLU A 372 24.13 -22.07 1.37
CA GLU A 372 24.47 -22.57 0.03
C GLU A 372 24.58 -24.09 0.06
N ILE A 373 23.83 -24.79 -0.80
CA ILE A 373 24.09 -26.21 -1.07
C ILE A 373 25.37 -26.29 -1.92
N THR A 374 26.43 -26.88 -1.36
CA THR A 374 27.73 -27.01 -2.04
C THR A 374 27.92 -28.36 -2.73
N ALA A 375 27.16 -29.38 -2.31
CA ALA A 375 27.15 -30.71 -2.93
C ALA A 375 25.82 -31.44 -2.68
N PRO A 376 25.38 -32.33 -3.60
CA PRO A 376 26.00 -32.67 -4.88
C PRO A 376 25.81 -31.59 -5.97
N ALA A 377 26.70 -31.57 -6.98
CA ALA A 377 26.80 -30.46 -7.94
C ALA A 377 25.55 -30.20 -8.80
N ASN A 378 24.66 -31.19 -8.94
CA ASN A 378 23.41 -31.08 -9.70
C ASN A 378 22.29 -30.33 -8.96
N VAL A 379 22.45 -30.11 -7.66
CA VAL A 379 21.51 -29.34 -6.81
C VAL A 379 22.21 -28.18 -6.09
N ALA A 380 23.48 -27.93 -6.41
CA ALA A 380 24.28 -26.89 -5.76
C ALA A 380 23.79 -25.48 -6.14
N GLY A 381 23.84 -24.57 -5.18
CA GLY A 381 23.44 -23.18 -5.37
C GLY A 381 23.08 -22.49 -4.05
N PRO A 382 22.91 -21.16 -4.06
CA PRO A 382 22.43 -20.42 -2.90
C PRO A 382 21.00 -20.85 -2.53
N CYS A 383 20.64 -20.70 -1.27
CA CYS A 383 19.30 -20.89 -0.74
C CYS A 383 18.84 -19.59 -0.09
N GLU A 384 17.59 -19.17 -0.36
CA GLU A 384 16.95 -18.19 0.50
C GLU A 384 16.61 -18.86 1.82
N ALA A 385 16.96 -18.20 2.93
CA ALA A 385 16.91 -18.81 4.24
C ALA A 385 16.82 -17.76 5.33
N VAL A 386 16.11 -18.10 6.40
CA VAL A 386 16.00 -17.30 7.63
C VAL A 386 16.36 -18.17 8.84
N PRO A 387 17.05 -17.60 9.84
CA PRO A 387 17.35 -18.33 11.07
C PRO A 387 16.06 -18.51 11.88
N ALA A 388 15.98 -19.58 12.65
CA ALA A 388 14.88 -19.78 13.57
C ALA A 388 15.11 -18.99 14.88
N SER A 389 14.17 -18.15 15.27
CA SER A 389 14.17 -17.42 16.57
C SER A 389 14.21 -18.34 17.80
N GLY A 390 13.63 -19.54 17.70
CA GLY A 390 13.50 -20.49 18.81
C GLY A 390 14.77 -21.23 19.28
N GLY A 391 15.90 -21.06 18.59
CA GLY A 391 17.11 -21.86 18.80
C GLY A 391 18.35 -21.07 19.15
N PRO A 392 19.49 -21.76 19.33
CA PRO A 392 20.78 -21.09 19.47
C PRO A 392 21.06 -20.18 18.27
N THR A 393 21.33 -18.91 18.55
CA THR A 393 21.70 -17.91 17.55
C THR A 393 22.93 -18.34 16.76
N PHE A 394 22.88 -18.20 15.43
CA PHE A 394 24.05 -18.46 14.58
C PHE A 394 25.18 -17.49 14.92
N THR A 395 26.41 -17.99 14.94
CA THR A 395 27.59 -17.15 15.18
C THR A 395 28.35 -16.90 13.88
N SER A 396 29.34 -16.01 13.92
CA SER A 396 30.27 -15.75 12.79
C SER A 396 31.02 -16.99 12.25
N GLU A 397 30.95 -18.12 12.95
CA GLU A 397 31.54 -19.37 12.51
C GLU A 397 30.81 -19.92 11.27
N VAL A 398 31.56 -20.21 10.22
CA VAL A 398 31.02 -20.85 9.02
C VAL A 398 30.85 -22.33 9.29
N LEU A 399 29.60 -22.80 9.26
CA LEU A 399 29.25 -24.21 9.40
C LEU A 399 29.23 -24.87 8.01
N THR A 400 29.68 -26.13 7.94
CA THR A 400 29.59 -26.94 6.71
C THR A 400 28.97 -28.31 6.99
N PRO A 401 27.70 -28.38 7.44
CA PRO A 401 27.10 -29.64 7.84
C PRO A 401 26.82 -30.55 6.64
N GLN A 402 26.85 -31.86 6.88
CA GLN A 402 26.08 -32.80 6.07
C GLN A 402 24.62 -32.67 6.47
N VAL A 403 23.73 -32.56 5.49
CA VAL A 403 22.28 -32.46 5.69
C VAL A 403 21.64 -33.71 5.11
N VAL A 404 20.91 -34.44 5.95
CA VAL A 404 20.22 -35.69 5.61
C VAL A 404 18.72 -35.46 5.61
N VAL A 405 18.02 -35.87 4.55
CA VAL A 405 16.55 -35.81 4.53
C VAL A 405 15.99 -36.76 5.60
N GLY A 406 15.22 -36.20 6.54
CA GLY A 406 14.49 -36.96 7.54
C GLY A 406 13.44 -37.83 6.89
N LEU A 407 13.34 -39.09 7.29
CA LEU A 407 12.31 -40.01 6.83
C LEU A 407 11.54 -40.54 8.03
N ASP A 408 10.26 -40.26 8.11
CA ASP A 408 9.38 -40.74 9.17
C ASP A 408 8.11 -41.40 8.59
N ALA A 409 7.23 -41.87 9.46
CA ALA A 409 6.12 -42.71 9.06
C ALA A 409 4.88 -41.86 8.78
N GLU A 410 4.29 -42.03 7.59
CA GLU A 410 3.00 -41.39 7.24
C GLU A 410 1.96 -41.70 8.33
N ASP A 411 1.35 -40.66 8.90
CA ASP A 411 0.13 -40.79 9.70
C ASP A 411 -1.12 -40.65 8.80
N PRO A 412 -1.84 -41.76 8.53
CA PRO A 412 -3.02 -41.75 7.66
C PRO A 412 -4.22 -41.02 8.26
N GLU A 413 -4.17 -40.57 9.52
CA GLU A 413 -5.23 -39.76 10.14
C GLU A 413 -5.03 -38.24 9.93
N VAL A 414 -3.85 -37.79 9.44
CA VAL A 414 -3.46 -36.36 9.43
C VAL A 414 -2.78 -35.89 8.12
N ASP A 415 -3.12 -36.43 6.93
CA ASP A 415 -2.56 -36.00 5.62
C ASP A 415 -1.04 -35.64 5.64
N ASP A 416 -0.28 -36.42 6.41
CA ASP A 416 1.15 -36.29 6.69
C ASP A 416 1.99 -36.86 5.52
N VAL A 417 3.17 -36.29 5.28
CA VAL A 417 4.09 -36.75 4.23
C VAL A 417 5.34 -37.38 4.86
N PRO A 418 5.98 -38.41 4.26
CA PRO A 418 7.09 -39.17 4.87
C PRO A 418 8.40 -38.42 5.18
N THR A 419 8.38 -37.09 5.16
CA THR A 419 9.52 -36.20 5.35
C THR A 419 9.23 -35.02 6.28
N ASP A 420 8.05 -34.92 6.88
CA ASP A 420 7.66 -33.76 7.70
C ASP A 420 8.21 -33.79 9.14
N GLY A 421 8.74 -34.93 9.58
CA GLY A 421 9.36 -35.09 10.89
C GLY A 421 8.38 -35.13 12.06
N CYS A 422 7.08 -35.30 11.79
CA CYS A 422 6.06 -35.39 12.82
C CYS A 422 6.17 -36.66 13.67
N SER A 423 6.75 -37.71 13.11
CA SER A 423 7.04 -38.96 13.81
C SER A 423 8.55 -39.19 14.02
N PRO A 424 8.94 -40.10 14.93
CA PRO A 424 10.35 -40.48 15.08
C PRO A 424 10.96 -40.97 13.77
N PHE A 425 12.09 -40.39 13.38
CA PHE A 425 12.76 -40.69 12.12
C PHE A 425 13.17 -42.16 11.99
N SER A 426 12.62 -42.83 10.97
CA SER A 426 12.96 -44.20 10.57
C SER A 426 14.42 -44.35 10.15
N ASN A 427 15.06 -43.26 9.71
CA ASN A 427 16.46 -43.19 9.32
C ASN A 427 17.37 -42.48 10.35
N ALA A 428 17.00 -42.48 11.63
CA ALA A 428 17.76 -41.82 12.71
C ALA A 428 19.28 -42.11 12.71
N ALA A 429 19.70 -43.34 12.37
CA ALA A 429 21.13 -43.69 12.31
C ALA A 429 21.93 -42.94 11.22
N ALA A 430 21.26 -42.41 10.19
CA ALA A 430 21.87 -41.53 9.20
C ALA A 430 21.90 -40.06 9.66
N ILE A 431 20.98 -39.68 10.54
CA ILE A 431 20.84 -38.32 11.09
C ILE A 431 21.85 -38.07 12.22
N ASP A 432 22.17 -39.08 13.05
CA ASP A 432 23.08 -38.98 14.18
C ASP A 432 24.44 -38.32 13.80
N GLY A 433 24.71 -37.15 14.38
CA GLY A 433 25.91 -36.33 14.11
C GLY A 433 25.86 -35.50 12.81
N ASN A 434 24.71 -35.42 12.14
CA ASN A 434 24.47 -34.61 10.95
C ASN A 434 23.29 -33.63 11.20
N TRP A 435 23.08 -32.72 10.25
CA TRP A 435 21.87 -31.91 10.23
C TRP A 435 20.75 -32.67 9.52
N VAL A 436 19.50 -32.42 9.91
CA VAL A 436 18.33 -33.02 9.27
C VAL A 436 17.56 -31.98 8.46
N PHE A 437 17.13 -32.35 7.26
CA PHE A 437 16.14 -31.61 6.48
C PHE A 437 14.76 -32.23 6.67
N VAL A 438 13.76 -31.40 6.98
CA VAL A 438 12.35 -31.78 7.08
C VAL A 438 11.54 -30.94 6.11
N ASP A 439 10.57 -31.55 5.45
CA ASP A 439 9.71 -30.91 4.45
C ASP A 439 8.43 -30.46 5.14
N GLU A 440 8.26 -29.15 5.32
CA GLU A 440 7.21 -28.61 6.14
C GLU A 440 5.84 -28.74 5.46
N ASN A 441 4.82 -29.13 6.22
CA ASN A 441 3.43 -29.17 5.75
C ASN A 441 2.54 -28.33 6.67
N LEU A 442 2.33 -27.07 6.27
CA LEU A 442 1.56 -26.08 7.03
C LEU A 442 0.04 -26.33 7.04
N ASN A 443 -0.46 -27.20 6.17
CA ASN A 443 -1.89 -27.48 6.05
C ASN A 443 -2.42 -28.47 7.10
N THR A 444 -1.56 -29.29 7.70
CA THR A 444 -1.97 -30.35 8.64
C THR A 444 -1.26 -30.28 9.99
N GLY A 445 0.00 -29.85 10.03
CA GLY A 445 0.84 -29.93 11.23
C GLY A 445 0.96 -31.37 11.76
N CYS A 446 1.67 -31.56 12.88
CA CYS A 446 1.74 -32.88 13.54
C CYS A 446 0.49 -33.18 14.38
N GLY A 447 -0.68 -32.63 14.00
CA GLY A 447 -1.89 -32.58 14.82
C GLY A 447 -1.83 -31.58 15.98
N GLU A 448 -0.90 -30.63 15.94
CA GLU A 448 -0.69 -29.61 16.98
C GLU A 448 -1.55 -28.36 16.76
N ASP A 449 -2.01 -27.75 17.86
CA ASP A 449 -2.90 -26.58 17.84
C ASP A 449 -2.19 -25.26 17.48
N SER A 450 -0.86 -25.26 17.31
CA SER A 450 -0.05 -24.08 16.94
C SER A 450 1.22 -24.45 16.15
N LEU A 451 1.72 -23.49 15.36
CA LEU A 451 2.99 -23.61 14.61
C LEU A 451 4.19 -23.78 15.54
N ALA A 452 4.23 -23.08 16.67
CA ALA A 452 5.29 -23.23 17.66
C ALA A 452 5.37 -24.68 18.18
N ALA A 453 4.22 -25.28 18.52
CA ALA A 453 4.17 -26.66 18.99
C ALA A 453 4.58 -27.67 17.89
N TYR A 454 4.24 -27.39 16.63
CA TYR A 454 4.73 -28.17 15.50
C TYR A 454 6.26 -28.17 15.43
N TYR A 455 6.89 -27.00 15.41
CA TYR A 455 8.35 -26.90 15.34
C TYR A 455 9.04 -27.54 16.55
N GLU A 456 8.48 -27.39 17.76
CA GLU A 456 9.01 -28.06 18.96
C GLU A 456 8.93 -29.59 18.87
N ALA A 457 7.83 -30.14 18.35
CA ALA A 457 7.66 -31.57 18.17
C ALA A 457 8.68 -32.14 17.17
N VAL A 458 8.78 -31.50 16.00
CA VAL A 458 9.74 -31.89 14.95
C VAL A 458 11.18 -31.76 15.45
N ALA A 459 11.50 -30.66 16.13
CA ALA A 459 12.82 -30.46 16.72
C ALA A 459 13.14 -31.50 17.81
N GLY A 460 12.16 -31.88 18.62
CA GLY A 460 12.28 -32.95 19.61
C GLY A 460 12.62 -34.31 18.97
N ASN A 461 11.97 -34.64 17.86
CA ASN A 461 12.26 -35.86 17.10
C ASN A 461 13.67 -35.83 16.49
N ALA A 462 14.10 -34.69 15.95
CA ALA A 462 15.44 -34.49 15.39
C ALA A 462 16.54 -34.63 16.46
N ILE A 463 16.37 -33.95 17.60
CA ILE A 463 17.28 -34.06 18.75
C ILE A 463 17.37 -35.52 19.23
N THR A 464 16.23 -36.21 19.30
CA THR A 464 16.18 -37.63 19.69
C THR A 464 16.92 -38.53 18.71
N ALA A 465 16.89 -38.20 17.41
CA ALA A 465 17.64 -38.88 16.37
C ALA A 465 19.15 -38.54 16.36
N GLY A 466 19.61 -37.62 17.21
CA GLY A 466 21.01 -37.21 17.30
C GLY A 466 21.41 -36.11 16.31
N ALA A 467 20.44 -35.35 15.78
CA ALA A 467 20.73 -34.24 14.88
C ALA A 467 21.51 -33.12 15.59
N GLU A 468 22.47 -32.52 14.89
CA GLU A 468 23.23 -31.34 15.37
C GLU A 468 22.62 -30.01 14.90
N GLY A 469 21.60 -30.04 14.04
CA GLY A 469 20.84 -28.89 13.57
C GLY A 469 19.72 -29.30 12.60
N ILE A 470 18.82 -28.38 12.27
CA ILE A 470 17.62 -28.62 11.47
C ILE A 470 17.50 -27.61 10.34
N ILE A 471 17.05 -28.07 9.18
CA ILE A 471 16.59 -27.24 8.06
C ILE A 471 15.13 -27.58 7.79
N PHE A 472 14.23 -26.62 7.98
CA PHE A 472 12.84 -26.72 7.55
C PHE A 472 12.72 -26.28 6.10
N GLY A 473 12.13 -27.09 5.24
CA GLY A 473 11.76 -26.71 3.88
C GLY A 473 10.41 -26.01 3.92
N GLY A 474 10.40 -24.70 3.67
CA GLY A 474 9.17 -23.92 3.61
C GLY A 474 8.25 -24.39 2.50
N ASP A 475 6.97 -24.08 2.66
CA ASP A 475 5.95 -24.30 1.66
C ASP A 475 6.34 -23.56 0.35
N PRO A 476 6.30 -24.22 -0.82
CA PRO A 476 6.67 -23.62 -2.11
C PRO A 476 5.86 -22.38 -2.49
N GLU A 477 4.72 -22.12 -1.84
CA GLU A 477 3.93 -20.90 -2.01
C GLU A 477 4.41 -19.73 -1.13
N PHE A 478 5.36 -19.93 -0.23
CA PHE A 478 5.79 -18.92 0.75
C PHE A 478 7.31 -18.71 0.77
N ALA A 479 7.72 -17.45 0.95
CA ALA A 479 9.11 -17.13 1.27
C ALA A 479 9.45 -17.63 2.70
N PRO A 480 10.71 -17.98 2.99
CA PRO A 480 11.11 -18.39 4.32
C PRO A 480 10.84 -17.24 5.31
N TRP A 481 10.17 -17.55 6.41
CA TRP A 481 9.73 -16.62 7.43
C TRP A 481 10.25 -17.05 8.80
N ASP A 482 10.38 -16.11 9.74
CA ASP A 482 10.86 -16.45 11.08
C ASP A 482 9.90 -17.46 11.73
N MET A 483 10.41 -18.34 12.59
CA MET A 483 9.64 -19.40 13.26
C MET A 483 9.39 -19.05 14.73
N PRO A 484 8.56 -18.03 15.04
CA PRO A 484 8.41 -17.48 16.38
C PRO A 484 7.77 -18.48 17.35
N GLY A 485 8.19 -18.40 18.61
CA GLY A 485 7.52 -19.03 19.75
C GLY A 485 7.88 -20.50 20.02
N ALA A 486 8.57 -21.19 19.11
CA ALA A 486 9.11 -22.52 19.39
C ALA A 486 10.40 -22.44 20.21
N THR A 487 10.70 -23.40 21.09
CA THR A 487 11.99 -23.46 21.80
C THR A 487 12.75 -24.77 21.51
N PHE A 488 13.98 -24.67 21.02
CA PHE A 488 14.84 -25.83 20.74
C PHE A 488 16.30 -25.60 21.12
N THR A 489 17.06 -26.70 21.24
CA THR A 489 18.44 -26.69 21.79
C THR A 489 19.54 -26.87 20.74
N ILE A 490 19.17 -27.07 19.48
CA ILE A 490 20.07 -27.18 18.33
C ILE A 490 19.76 -26.06 17.33
N PRO A 491 20.75 -25.55 16.56
CA PRO A 491 20.50 -24.53 15.55
C PRO A 491 19.45 -24.98 14.54
N ALA A 492 18.55 -24.09 14.15
CA ALA A 492 17.55 -24.36 13.12
C ALA A 492 17.40 -23.15 12.18
N LEU A 493 16.99 -23.42 10.95
CA LEU A 493 16.69 -22.42 9.93
C LEU A 493 15.58 -22.95 9.01
N GLN A 494 14.89 -22.06 8.31
CA GLN A 494 13.97 -22.41 7.23
C GLN A 494 14.56 -21.96 5.90
N VAL A 495 14.28 -22.70 4.83
CA VAL A 495 14.64 -22.35 3.44
C VAL A 495 13.39 -22.26 2.57
N ASP A 496 13.44 -21.53 1.46
CA ASP A 496 12.36 -21.49 0.46
C ASP A 496 12.03 -22.90 -0.11
N GLY A 497 10.84 -23.05 -0.71
CA GLY A 497 10.41 -24.34 -1.25
C GLY A 497 11.26 -24.86 -2.43
N ASP A 498 11.88 -23.95 -3.19
CA ASP A 498 12.83 -24.31 -4.26
C ASP A 498 14.11 -24.95 -3.70
N SER A 499 14.65 -24.39 -2.60
CA SER A 499 15.76 -24.97 -1.84
C SER A 499 15.34 -26.25 -1.15
N GLY A 500 14.15 -26.29 -0.56
CA GLY A 500 13.57 -27.50 0.03
C GLY A 500 13.52 -28.65 -0.97
N THR A 501 13.01 -28.39 -2.18
CA THR A 501 12.99 -29.35 -3.29
C THR A 501 14.40 -29.82 -3.67
N ARG A 502 15.40 -28.92 -3.65
CA ARG A 502 16.80 -29.29 -3.90
C ARG A 502 17.38 -30.18 -2.80
N PHE A 503 17.12 -29.89 -1.53
CA PHE A 503 17.51 -30.73 -0.40
C PHE A 503 16.86 -32.11 -0.49
N LYS A 504 15.55 -32.17 -0.72
CA LYS A 504 14.77 -33.41 -0.91
C LYS A 504 15.30 -34.25 -2.06
N THR A 505 15.60 -33.62 -3.20
CA THR A 505 16.16 -34.28 -4.39
C THR A 505 17.56 -34.83 -4.14
N ALA A 506 18.36 -34.16 -3.30
CA ALA A 506 19.71 -34.61 -2.95
C ALA A 506 19.70 -35.90 -2.11
N GLY A 507 18.72 -36.05 -1.22
CA GLY A 507 18.66 -37.08 -0.17
C GLY A 507 19.70 -36.89 0.93
N THR A 508 20.96 -36.67 0.54
CA THR A 508 22.04 -36.20 1.41
C THR A 508 22.84 -35.12 0.69
N SER A 509 23.07 -33.99 1.36
CA SER A 509 23.75 -32.83 0.78
C SER A 509 24.78 -32.25 1.76
N THR A 510 25.63 -31.35 1.26
CA THR A 510 26.54 -30.56 2.10
C THR A 510 26.15 -29.10 1.96
N ALA A 511 25.72 -28.49 3.04
CA ALA A 511 25.41 -27.07 3.08
C ALA A 511 26.61 -26.27 3.61
N ARG A 512 26.73 -25.02 3.19
CA ARG A 512 27.59 -24.01 3.82
C ARG A 512 26.67 -22.95 4.41
N ILE A 513 26.77 -22.76 5.72
CA ILE A 513 25.96 -21.80 6.46
C ILE A 513 26.90 -20.80 7.09
N SER A 514 26.64 -19.51 6.91
CA SER A 514 27.41 -18.44 7.56
C SER A 514 26.48 -17.33 8.01
N ALA A 515 26.61 -16.89 9.26
CA ALA A 515 25.99 -15.65 9.69
C ALA A 515 26.83 -14.44 9.27
N SER A 516 26.16 -13.40 8.77
CA SER A 516 26.75 -12.09 8.60
C SER A 516 27.13 -11.55 9.96
N THR A 517 28.38 -11.11 10.11
CA THR A 517 28.77 -10.23 11.22
C THR A 517 28.57 -8.80 10.75
N THR A 518 27.33 -8.32 10.74
CA THR A 518 27.11 -6.88 10.79
C THR A 518 27.77 -6.34 12.06
N ASN A 519 28.24 -5.09 12.02
CA ASN A 519 28.56 -4.41 13.26
C ASN A 519 27.28 -4.36 14.10
N THR A 520 27.38 -4.57 15.41
CA THR A 520 26.22 -4.53 16.30
C THR A 520 26.35 -3.42 17.34
N ASP A 521 25.21 -2.81 17.67
CA ASP A 521 25.04 -1.99 18.87
C ASP A 521 24.17 -2.73 19.91
N GLU A 522 24.20 -2.27 21.16
CA GLU A 522 23.49 -2.93 22.27
C GLU A 522 22.05 -2.40 22.44
N SER A 523 21.58 -1.52 21.56
CA SER A 523 20.39 -0.73 21.84
C SER A 523 19.09 -1.39 21.39
N TYR A 524 18.04 -1.17 22.18
CA TYR A 524 16.68 -1.66 21.91
C TYR A 524 15.84 -0.68 21.09
N ARG A 525 16.19 0.60 21.13
CA ARG A 525 15.57 1.66 20.31
C ARG A 525 15.28 1.24 18.86
N TRP A 526 14.04 1.47 18.39
CA TRP A 526 13.56 1.16 17.03
C TRP A 526 13.45 -0.34 16.71
N LEU A 527 13.39 -1.20 17.72
CA LEU A 527 12.98 -2.58 17.55
C LEU A 527 11.49 -2.66 17.80
N SER A 528 10.79 -3.59 17.14
CA SER A 528 9.37 -3.83 17.43
C SER A 528 9.14 -5.28 17.82
N GLY A 529 8.31 -5.48 18.84
CA GLY A 529 7.93 -6.76 19.41
C GLY A 529 9.02 -7.41 20.27
N GLU A 530 10.08 -6.70 20.63
CA GLU A 530 11.22 -7.24 21.39
C GLU A 530 10.85 -7.76 22.78
N ALA A 531 9.80 -7.17 23.36
CA ALA A 531 9.31 -7.51 24.69
C ALA A 531 8.26 -8.61 24.68
N ASP A 532 7.86 -9.12 23.50
CA ASP A 532 6.87 -10.18 23.36
C ASP A 532 7.54 -11.56 23.51
N PRO A 533 7.36 -12.24 24.66
CA PRO A 533 8.00 -13.53 24.89
C PRO A 533 7.55 -14.61 23.89
N ALA A 534 6.38 -14.47 23.28
CA ALA A 534 5.88 -15.41 22.28
C ALA A 534 6.58 -15.26 20.92
N PHE A 535 7.20 -14.11 20.62
CA PHE A 535 8.00 -13.94 19.40
C PHE A 535 9.45 -14.38 19.58
N GLY A 536 9.96 -14.39 20.82
CA GLY A 536 11.33 -14.84 21.11
C GLY A 536 12.42 -13.80 20.81
N GLY A 537 12.01 -12.55 20.52
CA GLY A 537 12.86 -11.42 20.17
C GLY A 537 12.07 -10.42 19.32
N ALA A 538 12.70 -9.30 18.95
CA ALA A 538 12.05 -8.34 18.06
C ALA A 538 11.74 -9.00 16.72
N ILE A 539 10.69 -8.54 16.04
CA ILE A 539 10.27 -9.04 14.73
C ILE A 539 10.64 -8.10 13.59
N ARG A 540 10.93 -6.82 13.90
CA ARG A 540 11.38 -5.80 12.94
C ARG A 540 12.41 -4.86 13.58
N ASP A 541 13.27 -4.27 12.73
CA ASP A 541 14.19 -3.20 13.11
C ASP A 541 13.92 -1.97 12.23
N MET A 542 13.24 -0.96 12.77
CA MET A 542 12.93 0.27 12.02
C MET A 542 14.18 1.11 11.74
N TRP A 543 15.25 0.96 12.52
CA TRP A 543 16.50 1.69 12.29
C TRP A 543 17.37 1.04 11.21
N ASN A 544 17.40 -0.28 11.13
CA ASN A 544 18.12 -1.01 10.10
C ASN A 544 17.29 -2.22 9.64
N PRO A 545 16.29 -2.01 8.78
CA PRO A 545 15.35 -3.07 8.36
C PRO A 545 16.06 -4.30 7.78
N ASN A 546 17.19 -4.09 7.10
CA ASN A 546 17.98 -5.17 6.53
C ASN A 546 18.43 -6.21 7.57
N CYS A 547 18.48 -5.89 8.87
CA CYS A 547 18.80 -6.85 9.93
C CYS A 547 17.80 -8.00 10.05
N TYR A 548 16.56 -7.79 9.59
CA TYR A 548 15.50 -8.79 9.51
C TYR A 548 15.20 -9.24 8.07
N GLY A 549 16.03 -8.82 7.10
CA GLY A 549 15.80 -9.11 5.69
C GLY A 549 14.79 -8.18 5.02
N ASP A 550 14.40 -7.09 5.67
CA ASP A 550 13.49 -6.08 5.12
C ASP A 550 14.25 -4.95 4.39
N PRO A 551 13.66 -4.31 3.37
CA PRO A 551 14.26 -3.18 2.68
C PRO A 551 14.29 -1.91 3.54
N GLY A 552 15.47 -1.30 3.69
CA GLY A 552 15.61 0.06 4.24
C GLY A 552 15.40 1.17 3.20
N LYS A 553 15.42 0.85 1.91
CA LYS A 553 15.07 1.76 0.80
C LYS A 553 14.42 1.02 -0.36
N VAL A 554 13.72 1.77 -1.22
CA VAL A 554 12.98 1.18 -2.35
C VAL A 554 13.84 0.36 -3.31
N SER A 555 15.14 0.64 -3.48
CA SER A 555 16.00 -0.16 -4.38
C SER A 555 16.86 -1.23 -3.71
N ASP A 556 16.57 -1.57 -2.46
CA ASP A 556 17.19 -2.71 -1.80
C ASP A 556 16.87 -4.03 -2.51
N GLU A 557 17.80 -4.98 -2.43
CA GLU A 557 17.62 -6.33 -3.00
C GLU A 557 16.53 -7.08 -2.23
N GLU A 558 16.36 -6.72 -0.96
CA GLU A 558 15.35 -7.18 0.00
C GLU A 558 13.93 -6.67 -0.30
N TYR A 559 13.76 -5.72 -1.22
CA TYR A 559 12.43 -5.20 -1.54
C TYR A 559 11.54 -6.32 -2.08
N TYR A 560 10.37 -6.49 -1.47
CA TYR A 560 9.48 -7.60 -1.75
C TYR A 560 8.57 -7.33 -2.95
N CYS A 561 8.45 -8.30 -3.85
CA CYS A 561 7.91 -8.12 -5.20
C CYS A 561 6.89 -9.17 -5.63
N ASP A 562 6.45 -10.02 -4.70
CA ASP A 562 5.47 -11.09 -4.94
C ASP A 562 4.12 -10.77 -4.28
N THR A 563 3.07 -11.55 -4.55
CA THR A 563 1.70 -11.36 -4.05
C THR A 563 1.50 -11.88 -2.63
N THR A 564 2.36 -12.77 -2.13
CA THR A 564 2.28 -13.22 -0.73
C THR A 564 2.54 -12.06 0.25
N ASP A 565 2.18 -12.25 1.51
CA ASP A 565 2.15 -11.16 2.50
C ASP A 565 1.39 -9.93 1.98
N ALA A 566 0.30 -10.19 1.24
CA ALA A 566 -0.49 -9.18 0.54
C ALA A 566 0.35 -8.20 -0.31
N GLY A 567 1.43 -8.64 -0.96
CA GLY A 567 2.34 -7.74 -1.67
C GLY A 567 3.54 -7.26 -0.84
N GLY A 568 3.93 -8.03 0.18
CA GLY A 568 5.03 -7.71 1.10
C GLY A 568 4.73 -6.52 1.99
N VAL A 569 3.56 -6.47 2.61
CA VAL A 569 3.17 -5.34 3.47
C VAL A 569 4.05 -5.25 4.71
N HIS A 570 4.36 -6.36 5.38
CA HIS A 570 5.21 -6.35 6.57
C HIS A 570 6.66 -6.09 6.18
N THR A 571 7.13 -6.67 5.06
CA THR A 571 8.50 -6.49 4.58
C THR A 571 8.75 -5.07 4.08
N ASN A 572 7.97 -4.59 3.11
CA ASN A 572 8.20 -3.28 2.48
C ASN A 572 7.90 -2.10 3.43
N SER A 573 7.25 -2.34 4.58
CA SER A 573 7.07 -1.33 5.64
C SER A 573 8.41 -0.76 6.11
N GLY A 574 9.50 -1.55 6.06
CA GLY A 574 10.86 -1.17 6.42
C GLY A 574 11.33 0.14 5.78
N VAL A 575 10.91 0.42 4.54
CA VAL A 575 11.27 1.66 3.83
C VAL A 575 10.74 2.90 4.54
N VAL A 576 9.48 2.84 5.01
CA VAL A 576 8.80 3.96 5.67
C VAL A 576 9.18 4.04 7.14
N ASN A 577 9.33 2.89 7.79
CA ASN A 577 9.88 2.76 9.15
C ASN A 577 11.23 3.46 9.28
N HIS A 578 12.15 3.14 8.36
CA HIS A 578 13.47 3.76 8.33
C HIS A 578 13.40 5.27 8.04
N ALA A 579 12.46 5.71 7.20
CA ALA A 579 12.27 7.13 6.94
C ALA A 579 11.88 7.91 8.21
N TYR A 580 10.97 7.35 9.02
CA TYR A 580 10.54 7.95 10.29
C TYR A 580 11.70 7.97 11.30
N ALA A 581 12.37 6.83 11.50
CA ALA A 581 13.51 6.72 12.43
C ALA A 581 14.65 7.70 12.07
N LEU A 582 14.98 7.84 10.78
CA LEU A 582 15.95 8.82 10.29
C LEU A 582 15.54 10.27 10.56
N LEU A 583 14.25 10.60 10.48
CA LEU A 583 13.76 11.94 10.79
C LEU A 583 13.85 12.26 12.27
N VAL A 584 13.49 11.31 13.12
CA VAL A 584 13.53 11.49 14.57
C VAL A 584 14.98 11.63 15.05
N ASP A 585 15.85 10.69 14.68
CA ASP A 585 17.18 10.59 15.28
C ASP A 585 18.32 11.18 14.49
N GLY A 586 18.15 11.34 13.18
CA GLY A 586 19.13 11.86 12.25
C GLY A 586 20.27 10.89 11.96
N SER A 587 20.67 10.78 10.70
CA SER A 587 21.81 9.95 10.30
C SER A 587 22.34 10.33 8.91
N THR A 588 23.30 9.56 8.39
CA THR A 588 23.67 9.58 6.97
C THR A 588 23.41 8.20 6.37
N TYR A 589 22.34 8.07 5.60
CA TYR A 589 21.96 6.83 4.93
C TYR A 589 21.89 7.04 3.42
N ASN A 590 22.29 6.05 2.62
CA ASN A 590 22.30 6.12 1.15
C ASN A 590 23.01 7.38 0.59
N GLY A 591 24.07 7.83 1.26
CA GLY A 591 24.83 9.03 0.89
C GLY A 591 24.10 10.37 1.13
N VAL A 592 22.96 10.35 1.83
CA VAL A 592 22.16 11.53 2.19
C VAL A 592 22.21 11.72 3.71
N THR A 593 22.69 12.89 4.16
CA THR A 593 22.67 13.24 5.59
C THR A 593 21.35 13.91 5.96
N VAL A 594 20.53 13.19 6.71
CA VAL A 594 19.24 13.61 7.28
C VAL A 594 19.47 14.22 8.66
N PRO A 595 19.24 15.53 8.85
CA PRO A 595 19.26 16.14 10.18
C PRO A 595 18.07 15.65 11.02
N ALA A 596 18.31 15.36 12.30
CA ALA A 596 17.24 15.05 13.25
C ALA A 596 16.30 16.25 13.43
N ILE A 597 14.99 16.01 13.35
CA ILE A 597 13.94 16.97 13.71
C ILE A 597 13.27 16.63 15.04
N GLY A 598 13.52 15.43 15.58
CA GLY A 598 12.95 14.95 16.85
C GLY A 598 11.55 14.35 16.71
N LEU A 599 11.14 13.62 17.76
CA LEU A 599 9.90 12.84 17.80
C LEU A 599 8.67 13.73 17.59
N ASP A 600 8.60 14.87 18.29
CA ASP A 600 7.42 15.74 18.24
C ASP A 600 7.09 16.24 16.84
N LYS A 601 8.12 16.73 16.13
CA LYS A 601 7.93 17.24 14.77
C LYS A 601 7.63 16.12 13.80
N ALA A 602 8.33 14.99 13.88
CA ALA A 602 8.11 13.85 13.00
C ALA A 602 6.69 13.28 13.14
N ALA A 603 6.24 13.04 14.38
CA ALA A 603 4.90 12.53 14.66
C ALA A 603 3.79 13.45 14.16
N ASN A 604 3.89 14.77 14.40
CA ASN A 604 2.90 15.74 13.89
C ASN A 604 2.86 15.79 12.34
N ILE A 605 4.01 15.66 11.67
CA ILE A 605 4.07 15.64 10.19
C ILE A 605 3.46 14.36 9.64
N PHE A 606 3.81 13.20 10.20
CA PHE A 606 3.28 11.90 9.77
C PHE A 606 1.77 11.80 10.03
N TRP A 607 1.30 12.29 11.18
CA TRP A 607 -0.12 12.34 11.49
C TRP A 607 -0.89 13.25 10.53
N GLN A 608 -0.38 14.44 10.23
CA GLN A 608 -0.98 15.35 9.25
C GLN A 608 -1.04 14.71 7.85
N ALA A 609 0.00 13.96 7.45
CA ALA A 609 0.01 13.25 6.18
C ALA A 609 -1.06 12.14 6.13
N GLN A 610 -1.16 11.34 7.20
CA GLN A 610 -2.17 10.29 7.34
C GLN A 610 -3.60 10.84 7.33
N LEU A 611 -3.83 11.96 8.02
CA LEU A 611 -5.17 12.52 8.22
C LEU A 611 -5.68 13.30 7.00
N GLU A 612 -4.83 14.09 6.34
CA GLU A 612 -5.28 15.09 5.36
C GLU A 612 -4.92 14.77 3.90
N TYR A 613 -3.91 13.93 3.66
CA TYR A 613 -3.32 13.75 2.32
C TYR A 613 -3.39 12.34 1.76
N LEU A 614 -3.11 11.32 2.58
CA LEU A 614 -3.13 9.94 2.12
C LEU A 614 -4.55 9.44 1.85
N THR A 615 -4.67 8.54 0.88
CA THR A 615 -5.93 7.94 0.44
C THR A 615 -5.79 6.42 0.34
N PRO A 616 -6.87 5.65 0.18
CA PRO A 616 -6.80 4.18 0.28
C PRO A 616 -5.79 3.50 -0.65
N SER A 617 -5.53 4.04 -1.84
CA SER A 617 -4.60 3.46 -2.81
C SER A 617 -3.29 4.23 -2.94
N SER A 618 -2.95 5.07 -1.95
CA SER A 618 -1.72 5.86 -2.01
C SER A 618 -0.49 4.95 -2.02
N ASP A 619 0.55 5.41 -2.70
CA ASP A 619 1.84 4.71 -2.84
C ASP A 619 2.98 5.45 -2.12
N PHE A 620 4.23 4.96 -2.21
CA PHE A 620 5.35 5.63 -1.54
C PHE A 620 5.67 7.03 -2.11
N ALA A 621 5.42 7.26 -3.40
CA ALA A 621 5.62 8.58 -3.99
C ALA A 621 4.56 9.57 -3.47
N ASP A 622 3.31 9.13 -3.31
CA ASP A 622 2.26 9.90 -2.66
C ASP A 622 2.63 10.24 -1.21
N LEU A 623 3.23 9.31 -0.45
CA LEU A 623 3.71 9.60 0.90
C LEU A 623 4.81 10.65 0.93
N ALA A 624 5.77 10.59 0.00
CA ALA A 624 6.83 11.62 -0.08
C ALA A 624 6.22 13.02 -0.29
N ASP A 625 5.26 13.14 -1.21
CA ASP A 625 4.55 14.40 -1.48
C ASP A 625 3.65 14.83 -0.32
N ALA A 626 3.00 13.87 0.36
CA ALA A 626 2.17 14.11 1.54
C ALA A 626 2.99 14.63 2.73
N LEU A 627 4.14 14.01 3.03
CA LEU A 627 5.04 14.46 4.11
C LEU A 627 5.60 15.85 3.84
N ALA A 628 6.01 16.14 2.59
CA ALA A 628 6.48 17.46 2.20
C ALA A 628 5.39 18.55 2.32
N SER A 629 4.16 18.20 1.95
CA SER A 629 2.99 19.09 2.05
C SER A 629 2.60 19.33 3.51
N SER A 630 2.49 18.28 4.31
CA SER A 630 2.24 18.34 5.76
C SER A 630 3.27 19.18 6.48
N CYS A 631 4.56 18.99 6.20
CA CYS A 631 5.59 19.82 6.80
C CYS A 631 5.42 21.29 6.44
N THR A 632 5.16 21.59 5.16
CA THR A 632 4.96 22.95 4.67
C THR A 632 3.79 23.64 5.36
N ASP A 633 2.68 22.94 5.56
CA ASP A 633 1.48 23.45 6.22
C ASP A 633 1.73 23.78 7.69
N LEU A 634 2.53 22.95 8.36
CA LEU A 634 2.83 23.11 9.78
C LEU A 634 3.97 24.11 10.06
N VAL A 635 4.64 24.66 9.04
CA VAL A 635 5.73 25.64 9.24
C VAL A 635 5.23 26.87 9.98
N GLY A 636 5.74 27.08 11.19
CA GLY A 636 5.43 28.24 12.02
C GLY A 636 4.04 28.21 12.68
N GLU A 637 3.30 27.11 12.53
CA GLU A 637 2.09 26.83 13.30
C GLU A 637 2.46 26.24 14.68
N ASP A 638 1.57 26.41 15.65
CA ASP A 638 1.71 25.79 16.97
C ASP A 638 1.47 24.28 16.84
N ILE A 639 2.44 23.47 17.24
CA ILE A 639 2.33 22.00 17.32
C ILE A 639 2.53 21.54 18.77
N ASN A 640 1.96 20.39 19.10
CA ASN A 640 2.03 19.83 20.44
C ASN A 640 3.22 18.87 20.57
N GLU A 641 3.86 18.85 21.74
CA GLU A 641 4.72 17.74 22.15
C GLU A 641 3.89 16.45 22.24
N VAL A 642 4.48 15.32 21.83
CA VAL A 642 3.81 14.03 21.87
C VAL A 642 3.79 13.54 23.31
N THR A 643 2.61 13.16 23.82
CA THR A 643 2.49 12.76 25.22
C THR A 643 1.33 11.83 25.51
N LEU A 644 1.59 10.85 26.37
CA LEU A 644 0.59 9.93 26.95
C LEU A 644 -0.05 10.50 28.22
N GLY A 645 0.46 11.62 28.75
CA GLY A 645 0.20 12.05 30.13
C GLY A 645 0.92 11.15 31.14
N GLN A 646 0.25 10.78 32.25
CA GLN A 646 0.80 9.79 33.19
C GLN A 646 0.53 8.36 32.71
N SER A 647 1.57 7.56 32.43
CA SER A 647 1.43 6.21 31.86
C SER A 647 1.06 5.10 32.86
N ALA A 648 1.25 5.29 34.17
CA ALA A 648 1.09 4.23 35.19
C ALA A 648 -0.28 3.51 35.25
N THR A 649 -1.29 3.98 34.52
CA THR A 649 -2.61 3.35 34.36
C THR A 649 -3.08 3.28 32.89
N GLY A 650 -2.16 3.25 31.94
CA GLY A 650 -2.46 3.34 30.51
C GLY A 650 -2.76 4.77 30.07
N GLY A 651 -1.90 5.72 30.44
CA GLY A 651 -2.04 7.15 30.09
C GLY A 651 -3.11 7.93 30.87
N SER A 652 -3.12 9.26 30.69
CA SER A 652 -4.15 10.14 31.24
C SER A 652 -4.28 11.45 30.46
N GLN A 653 -5.39 12.16 30.70
CA GLN A 653 -5.59 13.49 30.12
C GLN A 653 -4.47 14.43 30.52
N ALA A 654 -3.81 15.00 29.51
CA ALA A 654 -2.82 16.05 29.66
C ALA A 654 -3.25 17.29 28.86
N THR A 655 -2.72 18.44 29.24
CA THR A 655 -2.62 19.56 28.30
C THR A 655 -1.22 19.47 27.73
N PRO A 656 -1.04 19.12 26.45
CA PRO A 656 0.30 19.01 25.88
C PRO A 656 1.01 20.35 25.96
N GLU A 657 2.33 20.32 26.21
CA GLU A 657 3.17 21.49 26.00
C GLU A 657 3.32 21.73 24.49
N LEU A 658 3.61 22.97 24.09
CA LEU A 658 3.88 23.27 22.70
C LEU A 658 5.31 22.84 22.37
N ALA A 659 5.47 22.02 21.34
CA ALA A 659 6.77 21.66 20.81
C ALA A 659 7.41 22.86 20.09
N ASP A 660 8.71 22.77 19.83
CA ASP A 660 9.38 23.73 18.97
C ASP A 660 8.71 23.76 17.58
N PRO A 661 8.40 24.94 17.02
CA PRO A 661 7.68 25.04 15.76
C PRO A 661 8.48 24.40 14.62
N ILE A 662 7.77 23.78 13.69
CA ILE A 662 8.36 23.27 12.45
C ILE A 662 8.89 24.45 11.62
N THR A 663 10.09 24.29 11.09
CA THR A 663 10.80 25.29 10.29
C THR A 663 11.00 24.81 8.86
N THR A 664 11.31 25.73 7.95
CA THR A 664 11.73 25.36 6.58
C THR A 664 12.98 24.48 6.55
N ALA A 665 13.83 24.54 7.58
CA ALA A 665 14.99 23.65 7.69
C ALA A 665 14.57 22.22 8.05
N ASP A 666 13.53 22.06 8.86
CA ASP A 666 12.94 20.76 9.19
C ASP A 666 12.28 20.14 7.94
N CYS A 667 11.59 20.93 7.11
CA CYS A 667 11.04 20.41 5.84
C CYS A 667 12.14 19.99 4.85
N ALA A 668 13.29 20.66 4.87
CA ALA A 668 14.44 20.19 4.11
C ALA A 668 15.05 18.88 4.67
N ALA A 669 14.79 18.53 5.94
CA ALA A 669 15.13 17.22 6.49
C ALA A 669 14.11 16.15 6.06
N VAL A 670 12.81 16.48 6.02
CA VAL A 670 11.75 15.63 5.43
C VAL A 670 12.09 15.22 4.01
N ASP A 671 12.38 16.19 3.13
CA ASP A 671 12.77 15.92 1.74
C ASP A 671 13.99 14.98 1.65
N LYS A 672 14.93 15.12 2.59
CA LYS A 672 16.14 14.29 2.62
C LYS A 672 15.89 12.88 3.13
N ALA A 673 14.99 12.70 4.10
CA ALA A 673 14.61 11.37 4.55
C ALA A 673 13.92 10.61 3.42
N SER A 674 12.93 11.23 2.76
CA SER A 674 12.29 10.66 1.57
C SER A 674 13.30 10.34 0.45
N GLN A 675 14.33 11.17 0.29
CA GLN A 675 15.42 10.90 -0.66
C GLN A 675 16.31 9.72 -0.21
N ALA A 676 16.63 9.62 1.09
CA ALA A 676 17.53 8.60 1.63
C ALA A 676 16.95 7.19 1.43
N VAL A 677 15.66 7.02 1.73
CA VAL A 677 14.91 5.76 1.59
C VAL A 677 14.29 5.58 0.19
N GLU A 678 14.43 6.59 -0.68
CA GLU A 678 13.98 6.57 -2.08
C GLU A 678 12.45 6.45 -2.29
N LEU A 679 11.62 7.02 -1.41
CA LEU A 679 10.14 6.93 -1.49
C LEU A 679 9.56 7.29 -2.87
N ALA A 680 10.15 8.25 -3.58
CA ALA A 680 9.67 8.70 -4.89
C ALA A 680 10.21 7.90 -6.09
N LYS A 681 10.80 6.72 -5.85
CA LYS A 681 11.41 5.87 -6.88
C LYS A 681 10.57 4.62 -7.09
N ASP A 682 10.47 4.17 -8.33
CA ASP A 682 9.81 2.91 -8.64
C ASP A 682 10.70 1.72 -8.19
N PRO A 683 10.12 0.61 -7.68
CA PRO A 683 10.85 -0.59 -7.29
C PRO A 683 11.26 -1.41 -8.53
N VAL A 684 12.24 -0.89 -9.27
CA VAL A 684 12.68 -1.46 -10.56
C VAL A 684 13.27 -2.87 -10.45
N GLN A 685 13.73 -3.26 -9.25
CA GLN A 685 14.25 -4.59 -8.95
C GLN A 685 13.17 -5.67 -8.90
N CYS A 686 11.91 -5.30 -8.66
CA CYS A 686 10.79 -6.24 -8.78
C CYS A 686 10.67 -6.83 -10.15
N ASN A 687 11.32 -6.21 -11.15
CA ASN A 687 11.46 -6.73 -12.49
C ASN A 687 10.14 -7.35 -12.95
N PHE A 688 9.06 -6.57 -12.73
CA PHE A 688 7.70 -6.67 -13.23
C PHE A 688 7.76 -6.67 -14.77
N GLY A 689 8.51 -7.62 -15.26
CA GLY A 689 9.02 -7.69 -16.58
C GLY A 689 7.89 -8.09 -17.49
N PRO A 690 8.11 -7.94 -18.79
CA PRO A 690 7.14 -8.42 -19.72
C PRO A 690 6.95 -9.93 -19.54
N LEU A 691 5.69 -10.40 -19.61
CA LEU A 691 5.37 -11.83 -19.56
C LEU A 691 6.19 -12.60 -20.61
N LEU A 692 6.54 -11.92 -21.70
CA LEU A 692 7.41 -12.40 -22.76
C LEU A 692 8.74 -11.63 -22.80
N ALA A 693 9.86 -12.35 -22.61
CA ALA A 693 11.18 -11.77 -22.68
C ALA A 693 11.49 -11.20 -24.08
N LYS A 694 12.00 -9.96 -24.13
CA LYS A 694 12.21 -9.17 -25.37
C LYS A 694 13.42 -9.57 -26.20
N ASN A 695 14.48 -10.06 -25.56
CA ASN A 695 15.77 -10.25 -26.19
C ASN A 695 15.89 -11.66 -26.76
N THR A 696 15.16 -11.93 -27.85
CA THR A 696 15.12 -13.25 -28.49
C THR A 696 16.53 -13.75 -28.80
N PRO A 697 16.93 -14.93 -28.27
CA PRO A 697 18.26 -15.48 -28.48
C PRO A 697 18.47 -15.90 -29.94
N SER A 698 19.73 -16.12 -30.31
CA SER A 698 20.06 -16.64 -31.63
C SER A 698 19.49 -18.06 -31.79
N LEU A 699 18.68 -18.24 -32.82
CA LEU A 699 17.96 -19.48 -33.13
C LEU A 699 18.90 -20.66 -33.44
N CYS A 700 20.06 -20.36 -34.03
CA CYS A 700 21.08 -21.31 -34.43
C CYS A 700 22.41 -20.80 -33.88
N GLY A 701 22.93 -21.44 -32.83
CA GLY A 701 24.17 -21.04 -32.16
C GLY A 701 25.38 -20.85 -33.08
N THR A 702 26.52 -20.47 -32.52
CA THR A 702 27.70 -20.04 -33.27
C THR A 702 28.15 -21.06 -34.33
N GLY A 703 28.23 -20.64 -35.60
CA GLY A 703 28.64 -21.51 -36.73
C GLY A 703 27.50 -22.09 -37.57
N PHE A 704 26.25 -21.73 -37.27
CA PHE A 704 25.06 -22.11 -38.02
C PHE A 704 24.25 -20.89 -38.47
N THR A 705 23.44 -21.04 -39.52
CA THR A 705 22.45 -20.06 -39.97
C THR A 705 21.06 -20.70 -40.01
N SER A 706 20.02 -19.94 -39.69
CA SER A 706 18.64 -20.40 -39.81
C SER A 706 18.15 -20.35 -41.26
N LYS A 707 17.31 -21.32 -41.63
CA LYS A 707 16.59 -21.37 -42.88
C LYS A 707 15.11 -21.60 -42.62
N VAL A 708 14.27 -20.71 -43.12
CA VAL A 708 12.81 -20.86 -43.06
C VAL A 708 12.37 -21.89 -44.09
N THR A 709 11.61 -22.89 -43.66
CA THR A 709 11.01 -23.92 -44.53
C THR A 709 9.51 -23.75 -44.71
N TRP A 710 8.86 -23.02 -43.81
CA TRP A 710 7.45 -22.61 -43.90
C TRP A 710 7.23 -21.37 -43.04
N SER A 711 6.31 -20.48 -43.43
CA SER A 711 5.98 -19.28 -42.67
C SER A 711 4.55 -18.79 -42.93
N GLU A 712 4.02 -18.05 -41.96
CA GLU A 712 2.80 -17.26 -41.97
C GLU A 712 3.09 -15.89 -41.35
N ASP A 713 2.54 -14.82 -41.93
CA ASP A 713 2.64 -13.43 -41.45
C ASP A 713 1.28 -12.72 -41.34
N PHE A 714 0.16 -13.41 -41.61
CA PHE A 714 -1.22 -12.91 -41.48
C PHE A 714 -1.55 -11.60 -42.21
N GLU A 715 -0.71 -11.17 -43.16
CA GLU A 715 -0.93 -9.94 -43.95
C GLU A 715 -2.11 -10.09 -44.94
N ASP A 716 -2.50 -11.33 -45.26
CA ASP A 716 -3.69 -11.66 -46.04
C ASP A 716 -4.86 -12.18 -45.18
N GLY A 717 -4.80 -11.94 -43.87
CA GLY A 717 -5.79 -12.38 -42.88
C GLY A 717 -5.57 -13.83 -42.44
N LEU A 718 -6.65 -14.55 -42.12
CA LEU A 718 -6.56 -15.95 -41.67
C LEU A 718 -6.66 -16.94 -42.84
N ALA A 719 -6.17 -16.57 -44.02
CA ALA A 719 -6.33 -17.36 -45.24
C ALA A 719 -5.62 -18.73 -45.12
N GLY A 720 -6.35 -19.82 -45.35
CA GLY A 720 -5.79 -21.18 -45.27
C GLY A 720 -5.73 -21.78 -43.85
N TRP A 721 -6.07 -20.99 -42.82
CA TRP A 721 -6.27 -21.48 -41.46
C TRP A 721 -7.73 -21.88 -41.24
N THR A 722 -7.95 -22.82 -40.32
CA THR A 722 -9.29 -23.27 -39.91
C THR A 722 -9.49 -23.01 -38.44
N GLN A 723 -10.73 -22.88 -37.98
CA GLN A 723 -11.04 -22.67 -36.56
C GLN A 723 -11.93 -23.80 -36.02
N ASP A 724 -11.79 -24.07 -34.73
CA ASP A 724 -12.74 -24.87 -33.94
C ASP A 724 -13.04 -24.17 -32.61
N GLU A 725 -14.09 -24.61 -31.93
CA GLU A 725 -14.48 -24.05 -30.63
C GLU A 725 -15.05 -25.12 -29.70
N ASP A 726 -15.00 -24.82 -28.41
CA ASP A 726 -15.67 -25.55 -27.33
C ASP A 726 -16.37 -24.50 -26.45
N VAL A 727 -17.70 -24.51 -26.41
CA VAL A 727 -18.51 -23.48 -25.71
C VAL A 727 -19.26 -24.16 -24.59
N VAL A 728 -19.00 -23.75 -23.34
CA VAL A 728 -19.46 -24.47 -22.15
C VAL A 728 -20.98 -24.43 -22.01
N TYR A 729 -21.59 -23.24 -22.21
CA TYR A 729 -23.02 -23.01 -22.02
C TYR A 729 -23.79 -22.85 -23.34
N ALA A 730 -23.38 -23.56 -24.39
CA ALA A 730 -24.03 -23.51 -25.70
C ALA A 730 -25.54 -23.86 -25.64
N ASP A 731 -25.92 -24.77 -24.74
CA ASP A 731 -27.32 -25.17 -24.53
C ASP A 731 -28.18 -24.05 -23.94
N GLU A 732 -27.57 -23.09 -23.23
CA GLU A 732 -28.21 -21.90 -22.66
C GLU A 732 -28.21 -20.71 -23.63
N GLY A 733 -27.59 -20.88 -24.81
CA GLY A 733 -27.53 -19.89 -25.88
C GLY A 733 -26.24 -19.08 -25.94
N ALA A 734 -25.22 -19.42 -25.13
CA ALA A 734 -23.91 -18.82 -25.21
C ALA A 734 -23.26 -19.09 -26.58
N THR A 735 -22.41 -18.16 -27.03
CA THR A 735 -21.71 -18.25 -28.32
C THR A 735 -20.22 -18.04 -28.12
N GLY A 736 -19.39 -18.81 -28.84
CA GLY A 736 -17.94 -18.65 -28.77
C GLY A 736 -17.44 -17.37 -29.45
N ILE A 737 -16.15 -17.08 -29.22
CA ILE A 737 -15.49 -15.86 -29.70
C ILE A 737 -14.40 -16.25 -30.71
N ASP A 738 -14.74 -16.13 -31.99
CA ASP A 738 -13.86 -16.46 -33.11
C ASP A 738 -12.53 -15.69 -33.07
N TRP A 739 -11.48 -16.33 -33.59
CA TRP A 739 -10.25 -15.63 -33.96
C TRP A 739 -10.51 -14.70 -35.14
N VAL A 740 -10.02 -13.47 -35.06
CA VAL A 740 -10.20 -12.45 -36.10
C VAL A 740 -8.86 -11.91 -36.61
N PRO A 741 -8.72 -11.61 -37.91
CA PRO A 741 -7.57 -10.86 -38.39
C PRO A 741 -7.74 -9.37 -38.05
N THR A 742 -6.69 -8.74 -37.52
CA THR A 742 -6.70 -7.31 -37.19
C THR A 742 -5.39 -6.63 -37.56
N THR A 743 -5.45 -5.30 -37.75
CA THR A 743 -4.27 -4.43 -37.93
C THR A 743 -4.07 -3.48 -36.76
N SER A 744 -4.92 -3.58 -35.73
CA SER A 744 -4.93 -2.71 -34.55
C SER A 744 -4.24 -3.40 -33.37
N ALA A 745 -3.07 -3.98 -33.62
CA ALA A 745 -2.28 -4.65 -32.59
C ALA A 745 -1.70 -3.64 -31.57
N PRO A 746 -1.65 -3.98 -30.27
CA PRO A 746 -1.05 -3.15 -29.22
C PRO A 746 0.46 -3.00 -29.38
N GLY A 747 1.07 -2.08 -28.63
CA GLY A 747 2.54 -1.88 -28.62
C GLY A 747 3.14 -1.27 -29.91
N GLY A 748 2.30 -0.77 -30.83
CA GLY A 748 2.75 -0.18 -32.09
C GLY A 748 3.26 -1.19 -33.12
N HIS A 749 2.86 -2.46 -32.99
CA HIS A 749 3.15 -3.49 -33.98
C HIS A 749 2.50 -3.12 -35.32
N ALA A 750 3.27 -3.16 -36.40
CA ALA A 750 2.78 -2.86 -37.74
C ALA A 750 2.51 -4.16 -38.48
N GLY A 751 1.39 -4.23 -39.21
CA GLY A 751 1.03 -5.42 -39.99
C GLY A 751 -0.33 -5.99 -39.62
N GLY A 752 -0.71 -7.06 -40.31
CA GLY A 752 -1.84 -7.92 -39.95
C GLY A 752 -1.43 -8.94 -38.89
N VAL A 753 -2.33 -9.25 -37.97
CA VAL A 753 -2.12 -10.27 -36.93
C VAL A 753 -3.37 -11.11 -36.75
N ALA A 754 -3.23 -12.33 -36.25
CA ALA A 754 -4.35 -13.13 -35.76
C ALA A 754 -4.65 -12.78 -34.29
N PHE A 755 -5.91 -12.53 -33.94
CA PHE A 755 -6.31 -12.11 -32.60
C PHE A 755 -7.41 -13.01 -32.04
N GLY A 756 -7.13 -13.65 -30.90
CA GLY A 756 -8.11 -14.30 -30.05
C GLY A 756 -8.41 -13.37 -28.88
N ALA A 757 -9.59 -12.74 -28.90
CA ALA A 757 -9.95 -11.74 -27.90
C ALA A 757 -10.13 -12.35 -26.51
N ASP A 758 -9.93 -11.57 -25.46
CA ASP A 758 -10.28 -11.89 -24.08
C ASP A 758 -11.04 -10.71 -23.48
N PRO A 759 -12.35 -10.62 -23.71
CA PRO A 759 -13.07 -9.37 -23.46
C PRO A 759 -13.46 -9.24 -22.00
N THR A 760 -13.46 -8.00 -21.49
CA THR A 760 -14.01 -7.60 -20.17
C THR A 760 -15.54 -7.75 -20.05
N THR A 761 -16.17 -8.50 -20.94
CA THR A 761 -17.62 -8.78 -20.97
C THR A 761 -17.89 -10.17 -20.41
N GLY A 762 -19.15 -10.57 -20.31
CA GLY A 762 -19.54 -11.87 -19.77
C GLY A 762 -20.43 -11.71 -18.55
N SER A 763 -21.17 -12.76 -18.18
CA SER A 763 -22.06 -12.77 -17.03
C SER A 763 -21.52 -13.55 -15.84
N CYS A 764 -20.70 -14.58 -16.06
CA CYS A 764 -20.36 -15.60 -15.06
C CYS A 764 -21.60 -16.26 -14.42
N LEU A 765 -22.74 -16.30 -15.12
CA LEU A 765 -24.01 -16.81 -14.61
C LEU A 765 -24.50 -18.08 -15.30
N ALA A 766 -23.66 -18.72 -16.14
CA ALA A 766 -24.06 -19.89 -16.93
C ALA A 766 -25.32 -19.63 -17.77
N ASP A 767 -25.38 -18.46 -18.41
CA ASP A 767 -26.48 -18.02 -19.28
C ASP A 767 -25.99 -17.68 -20.70
N ALA A 768 -26.87 -17.11 -21.53
CA ALA A 768 -26.53 -16.77 -22.91
C ALA A 768 -25.47 -15.65 -23.05
N GLU A 769 -25.19 -14.91 -21.97
CA GLU A 769 -24.20 -13.83 -21.93
C GLU A 769 -22.86 -14.31 -21.34
N ASP A 770 -22.79 -15.56 -20.86
CA ASP A 770 -21.56 -16.19 -20.38
C ASP A 770 -20.61 -16.54 -21.54
N ILE A 771 -19.32 -16.24 -21.38
CA ILE A 771 -18.31 -16.40 -22.45
C ILE A 771 -17.37 -17.60 -22.24
N SER A 772 -17.67 -18.46 -21.26
CA SER A 772 -16.87 -19.65 -20.94
C SER A 772 -16.67 -20.53 -22.17
N GLY A 773 -15.43 -20.70 -22.59
CA GLY A 773 -15.14 -21.45 -23.79
C GLY A 773 -13.69 -21.38 -24.28
N ARG A 774 -13.42 -22.12 -25.34
CA ARG A 774 -12.11 -22.22 -25.97
C ARG A 774 -12.22 -22.12 -27.47
N ASN A 775 -11.50 -21.19 -28.09
CA ASN A 775 -11.47 -21.02 -29.55
C ASN A 775 -10.06 -21.30 -30.09
N GLY A 776 -9.97 -22.23 -31.05
CA GLY A 776 -8.70 -22.69 -31.61
C GLY A 776 -8.46 -22.23 -33.05
N LEU A 777 -7.29 -21.66 -33.33
CA LEU A 777 -6.82 -21.32 -34.68
C LEU A 777 -5.82 -22.37 -35.19
N ILE A 778 -6.22 -23.14 -36.20
CA ILE A 778 -5.54 -24.35 -36.67
C ILE A 778 -4.80 -24.11 -37.99
N SER A 779 -3.51 -24.43 -37.99
CA SER A 779 -2.62 -24.27 -39.14
C SER A 779 -2.90 -25.28 -40.27
N PRO A 780 -2.48 -24.99 -41.50
CA PRO A 780 -2.21 -26.01 -42.51
C PRO A 780 -1.24 -27.08 -42.00
N SER A 781 -1.20 -28.24 -42.66
CA SER A 781 -0.20 -29.27 -42.35
C SER A 781 1.20 -28.80 -42.76
N VAL A 782 2.13 -28.75 -41.80
CA VAL A 782 3.54 -28.38 -41.99
C VAL A 782 4.42 -29.60 -41.81
N THR A 783 5.43 -29.77 -42.65
CA THR A 783 6.39 -30.89 -42.51
C THR A 783 7.55 -30.48 -41.62
N VAL A 784 7.88 -31.29 -40.61
CA VAL A 784 9.06 -31.06 -39.77
C VAL A 784 10.33 -31.22 -40.62
N PRO A 785 11.17 -30.18 -40.75
CA PRO A 785 12.32 -30.24 -41.64
C PRO A 785 13.40 -31.18 -41.10
N ALA A 786 14.04 -31.91 -42.00
CA ALA A 786 15.24 -32.67 -41.67
C ALA A 786 16.45 -31.71 -41.53
N GLY A 787 17.19 -31.81 -40.44
CA GLY A 787 18.40 -31.01 -40.19
C GLY A 787 18.66 -30.79 -38.71
N THR A 788 19.60 -29.90 -38.38
CA THR A 788 19.95 -29.59 -37.00
C THR A 788 18.92 -28.63 -36.40
N SER A 789 18.42 -28.93 -35.21
CA SER A 789 17.56 -28.04 -34.42
C SER A 789 16.36 -27.47 -35.21
N PRO A 790 15.40 -28.30 -35.65
CA PRO A 790 14.16 -27.78 -36.22
C PRO A 790 13.41 -26.98 -35.14
N ARG A 791 12.92 -25.78 -35.49
CA ARG A 791 12.26 -24.86 -34.57
C ARG A 791 10.95 -24.34 -35.15
N LEU A 792 9.97 -24.14 -34.30
CA LEU A 792 8.81 -23.30 -34.56
C LEU A 792 9.03 -21.98 -33.79
N THR A 793 8.84 -20.86 -34.45
CA THR A 793 8.84 -19.54 -33.80
C THR A 793 7.59 -18.79 -34.15
N PHE A 794 7.10 -17.95 -33.24
CA PHE A 794 6.03 -17.01 -33.53
C PHE A 794 6.21 -15.79 -32.63
N ASP A 795 5.86 -14.62 -33.17
CA ASP A 795 5.79 -13.39 -32.40
C ASP A 795 4.39 -13.28 -31.81
N HIS A 796 4.27 -12.89 -30.54
CA HIS A 796 2.96 -12.75 -29.91
C HIS A 796 2.96 -11.69 -28.81
N TYR A 797 1.76 -11.22 -28.52
CA TYR A 797 1.41 -10.40 -27.37
C TYR A 797 0.24 -11.10 -26.67
N VAL A 798 0.26 -11.17 -25.34
CA VAL A 798 -0.80 -11.78 -24.55
C VAL A 798 -1.10 -10.89 -23.34
N ALA A 799 -2.37 -10.70 -23.04
CA ALA A 799 -2.88 -10.01 -21.87
C ALA A 799 -4.25 -10.59 -21.52
N THR A 800 -4.32 -11.43 -20.50
CA THR A 800 -5.54 -12.16 -20.11
C THR A 800 -5.80 -12.01 -18.62
N GLU A 801 -6.99 -12.41 -18.16
CA GLU A 801 -7.20 -12.64 -16.72
C GLU A 801 -6.19 -13.71 -16.25
N ALA A 802 -5.48 -13.43 -15.16
CA ALA A 802 -4.43 -14.30 -14.68
C ALA A 802 -5.05 -15.59 -14.12
N GLU A 803 -4.52 -16.74 -14.52
CA GLU A 803 -4.88 -18.10 -14.12
C GLU A 803 -6.28 -18.57 -14.53
N TYR A 804 -7.25 -17.68 -14.71
CA TYR A 804 -8.59 -18.02 -15.20
C TYR A 804 -8.59 -18.17 -16.73
N ASP A 805 -8.04 -17.17 -17.42
CA ASP A 805 -8.00 -17.09 -18.87
C ASP A 805 -6.59 -17.35 -19.39
N GLY A 806 -6.47 -17.86 -20.62
CA GLY A 806 -5.14 -18.02 -21.17
C GLY A 806 -5.04 -18.69 -22.52
N ALA A 807 -3.81 -18.69 -23.00
CA ALA A 807 -3.46 -19.12 -24.34
C ALA A 807 -2.45 -20.27 -24.32
N ASN A 808 -2.64 -21.29 -25.17
CA ASN A 808 -1.59 -22.29 -25.38
C ASN A 808 -1.51 -22.78 -26.83
N VAL A 809 -0.41 -23.46 -27.15
CA VAL A 809 -0.20 -24.08 -28.46
C VAL A 809 -0.30 -25.60 -28.32
N LYS A 810 -1.16 -26.21 -29.12
CA LYS A 810 -1.30 -27.66 -29.24
C LYS A 810 -0.77 -28.15 -30.59
N ALA A 811 -0.28 -29.39 -30.64
CA ALA A 811 0.20 -30.02 -31.86
C ALA A 811 -0.55 -31.33 -32.15
N SER A 812 -0.91 -31.53 -33.42
CA SER A 812 -1.39 -32.81 -33.96
C SER A 812 -0.33 -33.39 -34.90
N VAL A 813 0.22 -34.55 -34.53
CA VAL A 813 1.30 -35.22 -35.28
C VAL A 813 0.71 -36.36 -36.12
N ASN A 814 0.98 -36.34 -37.43
CA ASN A 814 0.51 -37.30 -38.42
C ASN A 814 -1.01 -37.57 -38.38
N GLY A 815 -1.80 -36.55 -38.03
CA GLY A 815 -3.26 -36.64 -37.94
C GLY A 815 -3.79 -37.26 -36.65
N GLY A 816 -2.96 -37.39 -35.60
CA GLY A 816 -3.40 -37.73 -34.25
C GLY A 816 -4.21 -36.62 -33.56
N PRO A 817 -4.66 -36.82 -32.31
CA PRO A 817 -5.32 -35.77 -31.55
C PRO A 817 -4.39 -34.58 -31.29
N PHE A 818 -4.96 -33.40 -31.07
CA PHE A 818 -4.20 -32.26 -30.56
C PHE A 818 -3.81 -32.51 -29.11
N THR A 819 -2.54 -32.25 -28.81
CA THR A 819 -1.97 -32.36 -27.46
C THR A 819 -1.23 -31.07 -27.13
N VAL A 820 -1.34 -30.59 -25.89
CA VAL A 820 -0.63 -29.39 -25.43
C VAL A 820 0.88 -29.59 -25.62
N ILE A 821 1.55 -28.61 -26.20
CA ILE A 821 3.01 -28.62 -26.28
C ILE A 821 3.54 -28.36 -24.86
N PRO A 822 4.30 -29.29 -24.25
CA PRO A 822 4.76 -29.12 -22.88
C PRO A 822 5.75 -27.95 -22.77
N ALA A 823 5.76 -27.26 -21.63
CA ALA A 823 6.68 -26.15 -21.36
C ALA A 823 8.15 -26.52 -21.62
N SER A 824 8.55 -27.76 -21.34
CA SER A 824 9.90 -28.29 -21.59
C SER A 824 10.32 -28.34 -23.07
N ALA A 825 9.37 -28.23 -24.02
CA ALA A 825 9.68 -28.11 -25.45
C ALA A 825 9.96 -26.65 -25.88
N TYR A 826 9.62 -25.65 -25.07
CA TYR A 826 9.94 -24.26 -25.32
C TYR A 826 11.38 -23.99 -24.90
N VAL A 827 12.20 -23.52 -25.85
CA VAL A 827 13.58 -23.13 -25.59
C VAL A 827 13.71 -21.63 -25.30
N PHE A 828 12.65 -20.87 -25.52
CA PHE A 828 12.53 -19.45 -25.17
C PHE A 828 11.06 -19.02 -25.15
N ASN A 829 10.65 -18.23 -24.14
CA ASN A 829 9.27 -17.79 -23.87
C ASN A 829 8.25 -18.93 -23.96
N GLY A 830 8.26 -19.83 -22.97
CA GLY A 830 7.20 -20.84 -22.81
C GLY A 830 6.04 -20.32 -21.96
N PRO A 831 4.90 -21.03 -21.93
CA PRO A 831 3.82 -20.75 -20.98
C PRO A 831 4.35 -20.78 -19.55
N GLY A 832 3.95 -19.80 -18.73
CA GLY A 832 4.54 -19.51 -17.42
C GLY A 832 3.77 -20.03 -16.23
N ALA A 833 2.49 -20.37 -16.40
CA ALA A 833 1.61 -20.82 -15.32
C ALA A 833 0.62 -21.90 -15.80
N VAL A 834 -0.12 -22.47 -14.86
CA VAL A 834 -1.21 -23.43 -15.08
C VAL A 834 -2.53 -22.70 -14.86
N LEU A 835 -3.52 -22.95 -15.71
CA LEU A 835 -4.84 -22.37 -15.51
C LEU A 835 -5.54 -23.03 -14.32
N ALA A 836 -6.22 -22.22 -13.50
CA ALA A 836 -7.06 -22.66 -12.40
C ALA A 836 -8.05 -23.73 -12.87
N THR A 837 -8.37 -24.71 -12.03
CA THR A 837 -9.26 -25.80 -12.38
C THR A 837 -10.72 -25.47 -12.09
N ALA A 838 -11.63 -26.34 -12.52
CA ALA A 838 -13.06 -26.19 -12.21
C ALA A 838 -13.35 -26.29 -10.69
N GLU A 839 -12.47 -26.93 -9.93
CA GLU A 839 -12.54 -26.95 -8.45
C GLU A 839 -12.21 -25.59 -7.82
N GLU A 840 -11.49 -24.73 -8.55
CA GLU A 840 -11.10 -23.36 -8.19
C GLU A 840 -12.07 -22.33 -8.80
N ASP A 841 -13.29 -22.78 -9.14
CA ASP A 841 -14.38 -22.03 -9.78
C ASP A 841 -14.03 -21.46 -11.19
N ASN A 842 -13.00 -21.98 -11.86
CA ASN A 842 -12.70 -21.61 -13.24
C ASN A 842 -13.53 -22.40 -14.25
N THR A 843 -14.38 -21.72 -15.03
CA THR A 843 -15.23 -22.34 -16.06
C THR A 843 -14.52 -22.52 -17.41
N ASN A 844 -13.28 -22.08 -17.56
CA ASN A 844 -12.48 -22.25 -18.77
C ASN A 844 -12.25 -23.74 -19.08
N PRO A 845 -12.61 -24.24 -20.28
CA PRO A 845 -12.37 -25.64 -20.67
C PRO A 845 -10.89 -26.08 -20.67
N MET A 846 -9.97 -25.12 -20.58
CA MET A 846 -8.52 -25.35 -20.50
C MET A 846 -7.99 -25.42 -19.06
N GLY A 847 -8.86 -25.37 -18.04
CA GLY A 847 -8.45 -25.49 -16.63
C GLY A 847 -7.54 -26.70 -16.37
N GLY A 848 -6.44 -26.48 -15.64
CA GLY A 848 -5.38 -27.45 -15.38
C GLY A 848 -4.35 -27.61 -16.51
N GLU A 849 -4.47 -26.90 -17.63
CA GLU A 849 -3.45 -26.88 -18.68
C GLU A 849 -2.43 -25.75 -18.47
N VAL A 850 -1.17 -25.97 -18.88
CA VAL A 850 -0.16 -24.91 -18.95
C VAL A 850 -0.55 -23.88 -20.01
N ALA A 851 -0.44 -22.59 -19.68
CA ALA A 851 -0.84 -21.48 -20.54
C ALA A 851 0.05 -20.24 -20.38
N PHE A 852 0.02 -19.39 -21.40
CA PHE A 852 0.35 -17.98 -21.27
C PHE A 852 -0.89 -17.30 -20.69
N THR A 853 -0.80 -16.82 -19.46
CA THR A 853 -1.91 -16.21 -18.72
C THR A 853 -1.41 -14.98 -17.96
N GLY A 854 -2.28 -14.00 -17.75
CA GLY A 854 -1.98 -12.73 -17.11
C GLY A 854 -1.46 -11.65 -18.07
N THR A 855 -0.82 -10.64 -17.50
CA THR A 855 -0.32 -9.43 -18.18
C THR A 855 1.19 -9.26 -17.93
N ASP A 856 1.81 -8.23 -18.51
CA ASP A 856 3.16 -7.85 -18.07
C ASP A 856 3.10 -7.45 -16.59
N GLY A 857 4.14 -7.78 -15.82
CA GLY A 857 4.14 -7.48 -14.39
C GLY A 857 3.86 -5.99 -14.14
N GLY A 858 3.05 -5.68 -13.12
CA GLY A 858 2.73 -4.30 -12.73
C GLY A 858 1.90 -3.50 -13.76
N GLU A 859 1.46 -4.13 -14.86
CA GLU A 859 0.69 -3.49 -15.93
C GLU A 859 -0.55 -4.33 -16.24
N ILE A 860 -1.65 -3.69 -16.67
CA ILE A 860 -2.85 -4.41 -17.17
C ILE A 860 -2.75 -4.77 -18.65
N ASN A 861 -1.58 -4.56 -19.26
CA ASN A 861 -1.31 -4.81 -20.66
C ASN A 861 -0.15 -5.79 -20.78
N GLY A 862 -0.05 -6.45 -21.91
CA GLY A 862 1.09 -7.30 -22.25
C GLY A 862 2.13 -6.54 -23.06
N SER A 863 3.08 -7.29 -23.61
CA SER A 863 3.95 -6.76 -24.65
C SER A 863 4.52 -7.85 -25.57
N TRP A 864 4.94 -7.43 -26.77
CA TRP A 864 5.37 -8.36 -27.83
C TRP A 864 6.68 -9.10 -27.52
N GLY A 865 6.68 -10.42 -27.66
CA GLY A 865 7.88 -11.26 -27.62
C GLY A 865 7.84 -12.38 -28.65
N THR A 866 8.93 -13.13 -28.78
CA THR A 866 9.00 -14.30 -29.66
C THR A 866 9.06 -15.57 -28.83
N SER A 867 8.19 -16.54 -29.13
CA SER A 867 8.30 -17.91 -28.59
C SER A 867 9.17 -18.77 -29.52
N ILE A 868 9.98 -19.66 -28.96
CA ILE A 868 10.77 -20.64 -29.71
C ILE A 868 10.52 -22.04 -29.17
N ILE A 869 10.01 -22.94 -30.01
CA ILE A 869 9.71 -24.33 -29.68
C ILE A 869 10.68 -25.27 -30.40
N ASP A 870 11.23 -26.26 -29.68
CA ASP A 870 11.99 -27.36 -30.26
C ASP A 870 11.07 -28.40 -30.90
N LEU A 871 10.97 -28.37 -32.23
CA LEU A 871 10.11 -29.31 -32.95
C LEU A 871 10.59 -30.77 -32.83
N ALA A 872 11.88 -31.00 -32.57
CA ALA A 872 12.39 -32.36 -32.38
C ALA A 872 11.92 -32.98 -31.07
N ALA A 873 11.52 -32.16 -30.08
CA ALA A 873 10.91 -32.64 -28.84
C ALA A 873 9.45 -33.09 -29.03
N ILE A 874 8.80 -32.68 -30.13
CA ILE A 874 7.36 -32.90 -30.38
C ILE A 874 7.14 -33.95 -31.47
N ALA A 875 7.92 -33.92 -32.54
CA ALA A 875 7.75 -34.84 -33.66
C ALA A 875 9.07 -35.14 -34.40
N PRO A 876 9.25 -36.35 -34.94
CA PRO A 876 10.43 -36.70 -35.72
C PRO A 876 10.47 -35.95 -37.06
N ALA A 877 11.67 -35.76 -37.61
CA ALA A 877 11.85 -35.16 -38.92
C ALA A 877 11.05 -35.90 -40.01
N GLY A 878 10.40 -35.13 -40.89
CA GLY A 878 9.52 -35.64 -41.95
C GLY A 878 8.08 -35.92 -41.51
N ALA A 879 7.76 -35.83 -40.21
CA ALA A 879 6.38 -35.90 -39.74
C ALA A 879 5.55 -34.71 -40.25
N SER A 880 4.27 -34.94 -40.51
CA SER A 880 3.29 -33.88 -40.79
C SER A 880 2.70 -33.40 -39.48
N VAL A 881 2.79 -32.11 -39.19
CA VAL A 881 2.29 -31.50 -37.95
C VAL A 881 1.31 -30.38 -38.28
N LYS A 882 0.21 -30.30 -37.54
CA LYS A 882 -0.63 -29.10 -37.46
C LYS A 882 -0.48 -28.48 -36.07
N PHE A 883 -0.43 -27.16 -36.02
CA PHE A 883 -0.44 -26.40 -34.78
C PHE A 883 -1.83 -25.80 -34.57
N ARG A 884 -2.29 -25.74 -33.32
CA ARG A 884 -3.50 -25.07 -32.92
C ARG A 884 -3.17 -24.07 -31.82
N PHE A 885 -3.49 -22.80 -32.05
CA PHE A 885 -3.37 -21.72 -31.09
C PHE A 885 -4.72 -21.62 -30.39
N ASP A 886 -4.81 -22.13 -29.17
CA ASP A 886 -6.03 -22.15 -28.38
C ASP A 886 -6.05 -20.93 -27.43
N MET A 887 -7.15 -20.19 -27.45
CA MET A 887 -7.48 -19.13 -26.48
C MET A 887 -8.68 -19.61 -25.66
N GLY A 888 -8.48 -19.81 -24.35
CA GLY A 888 -9.48 -20.25 -23.39
C GLY A 888 -9.91 -19.11 -22.48
N ARG A 889 -11.17 -19.12 -22.08
CA ARG A 889 -11.81 -18.10 -21.25
C ARG A 889 -12.78 -18.70 -20.25
N ASP A 890 -12.87 -18.08 -19.09
CA ASP A 890 -13.91 -18.29 -18.10
C ASP A 890 -15.16 -17.44 -18.40
N GLY A 891 -16.09 -17.30 -17.46
CA GLY A 891 -17.41 -16.74 -17.72
C GLY A 891 -17.50 -15.22 -17.93
N CYS A 892 -16.50 -14.43 -17.54
CA CYS A 892 -16.50 -12.97 -17.62
C CYS A 892 -15.11 -12.33 -17.40
N ASN A 893 -15.00 -11.00 -17.23
CA ASN A 893 -13.82 -10.29 -16.69
C ASN A 893 -12.43 -10.39 -17.38
N GLY A 894 -12.32 -11.00 -18.57
CA GLY A 894 -11.09 -10.99 -19.37
C GLY A 894 -10.48 -9.59 -19.65
N VAL A 895 -9.25 -9.54 -20.14
CA VAL A 895 -8.46 -8.28 -20.24
C VAL A 895 -8.38 -7.70 -21.67
N ASP A 896 -7.66 -8.35 -22.59
CA ASP A 896 -7.52 -7.94 -24.00
C ASP A 896 -7.48 -9.16 -24.93
N GLY A 897 -6.53 -10.06 -24.70
CA GLY A 897 -6.44 -11.36 -25.38
C GLY A 897 -5.06 -11.67 -25.95
N TRP A 898 -5.05 -12.51 -26.98
CA TRP A 898 -3.83 -13.07 -27.56
C TRP A 898 -3.69 -12.72 -29.05
N TYR A 899 -2.61 -12.01 -29.38
CA TYR A 899 -2.23 -11.64 -30.74
C TYR A 899 -1.05 -12.50 -31.18
N VAL A 900 -1.15 -13.13 -32.36
CA VAL A 900 -0.12 -14.00 -32.93
C VAL A 900 0.27 -13.50 -34.32
N ASP A 901 1.56 -13.45 -34.58
CA ASP A 901 2.15 -13.05 -35.86
C ASP A 901 3.44 -13.84 -36.18
N ASN A 902 3.90 -13.76 -37.42
CA ASN A 902 5.24 -14.18 -37.86
C ASN A 902 5.58 -15.64 -37.54
N VAL A 903 4.60 -16.55 -37.65
CA VAL A 903 4.76 -17.98 -37.37
C VAL A 903 5.69 -18.61 -38.41
N LYS A 904 6.82 -19.19 -38.01
CA LYS A 904 7.85 -19.74 -38.89
C LYS A 904 8.30 -21.11 -38.42
N VAL A 905 8.43 -22.05 -39.36
CA VAL A 905 9.17 -23.29 -39.15
C VAL A 905 10.54 -23.17 -39.80
N GLN A 906 11.59 -23.40 -39.01
CA GLN A 906 12.96 -23.16 -39.38
C GLN A 906 13.86 -24.34 -39.02
N VAL A 907 15.02 -24.43 -39.67
CA VAL A 907 16.07 -25.40 -39.37
C VAL A 907 17.43 -24.72 -39.39
N CYS A 908 18.37 -25.21 -38.59
CA CYS A 908 19.74 -24.72 -38.57
C CYS A 908 20.61 -25.46 -39.58
N GLU A 909 21.25 -24.72 -40.47
CA GLU A 909 22.23 -25.23 -41.44
C GLU A 909 23.64 -24.78 -41.04
N LYS A 910 24.61 -25.70 -41.15
CA LYS A 910 26.02 -25.41 -40.84
C LYS A 910 26.59 -24.44 -41.87
N ASN A 911 27.28 -23.40 -41.42
CA ASN A 911 27.95 -22.46 -42.32
C ASN A 911 28.97 -23.20 -43.22
N ALA A 912 28.92 -22.98 -44.53
CA ALA A 912 29.79 -23.69 -45.48
C ALA A 912 31.28 -23.39 -45.24
N THR A 913 32.07 -24.42 -44.90
CA THR A 913 33.54 -24.32 -44.77
C THR A 913 34.23 -24.34 -46.14
N THR A 914 34.96 -23.28 -46.49
CA THR A 914 35.87 -23.27 -47.65
C THR A 914 37.31 -23.61 -47.17
N PRO A 915 38.14 -24.41 -47.89
CA PRO A 915 39.46 -24.82 -47.41
C PRO A 915 40.54 -23.75 -47.65
N THR A 916 41.41 -23.50 -46.65
CA THR A 916 42.55 -22.56 -46.72
C THR A 916 43.89 -23.28 -46.51
N PRO A 917 44.94 -23.07 -47.33
CA PRO A 917 46.33 -23.48 -47.04
C PRO A 917 47.08 -22.49 -46.10
N PRO A 918 48.25 -22.86 -45.53
CA PRO A 918 48.68 -22.43 -44.18
C PRO A 918 49.36 -21.04 -44.05
N ASN A 919 49.17 -20.47 -42.85
CA ASN A 919 49.61 -19.19 -42.25
C ASN A 919 51.15 -19.03 -42.09
N PRO A 920 51.71 -17.78 -42.08
CA PRO A 920 51.66 -16.86 -40.90
C PRO A 920 51.69 -15.34 -41.23
N PRO A 921 51.70 -14.39 -40.26
CA PRO A 921 50.97 -14.22 -38.99
C PRO A 921 49.89 -13.09 -39.06
N ASN A 922 49.04 -12.98 -38.03
CA ASN A 922 47.84 -12.10 -37.87
C ASN A 922 47.90 -10.67 -38.43
N PRO A 923 46.83 -10.19 -39.11
CA PRO A 923 45.96 -9.10 -38.57
C PRO A 923 44.47 -9.13 -39.08
N PRO A 924 43.57 -8.17 -38.73
CA PRO A 924 43.08 -7.68 -37.43
C PRO A 924 41.54 -7.86 -37.25
N ALA A 925 41.01 -7.38 -36.12
CA ALA A 925 39.65 -7.47 -35.56
C ALA A 925 38.47 -6.99 -36.47
N PRO A 926 37.19 -7.33 -36.14
CA PRO A 926 36.00 -7.05 -36.94
C PRO A 926 35.74 -5.55 -37.15
N ASP A 927 35.15 -5.19 -38.29
CA ASP A 927 34.98 -3.81 -38.77
C ASP A 927 34.29 -2.90 -37.75
N GLU A 928 35.05 -1.96 -37.21
CA GLU A 928 34.73 -1.07 -36.08
C GLU A 928 33.63 -0.03 -36.43
N LYS A 929 33.17 0.01 -37.68
CA LYS A 929 32.30 1.06 -38.26
C LYS A 929 30.84 1.06 -37.76
N ASP A 930 30.35 0.00 -37.12
CA ASP A 930 28.92 -0.20 -36.83
C ASP A 930 28.38 0.48 -35.55
N GLN A 931 29.18 1.32 -34.87
CA GLN A 931 28.80 1.90 -33.56
C GLN A 931 28.81 3.44 -33.52
N THR A 932 28.51 4.12 -34.63
CA THR A 932 28.47 5.59 -34.67
C THR A 932 27.18 6.15 -34.07
N ARG A 933 27.22 6.74 -32.86
CA ARG A 933 26.08 7.38 -32.19
C ARG A 933 26.19 8.91 -32.16
N THR A 934 25.08 9.60 -32.41
CA THR A 934 24.95 11.06 -32.32
C THR A 934 24.18 11.41 -31.05
N LYS A 935 24.59 12.46 -30.31
CA LYS A 935 23.86 13.04 -29.18
C LYS A 935 23.76 14.56 -29.34
N VAL A 936 22.57 15.14 -29.17
CA VAL A 936 22.34 16.59 -29.26
C VAL A 936 22.01 17.20 -27.90
N LYS A 937 22.50 18.42 -27.64
CA LYS A 937 22.11 19.26 -26.51
C LYS A 937 21.82 20.67 -26.98
N VAL A 938 20.64 21.19 -26.65
CA VAL A 938 20.22 22.57 -26.96
C VAL A 938 20.39 23.44 -25.71
N LYS A 939 21.00 24.62 -25.85
CA LYS A 939 21.19 25.58 -24.76
C LYS A 939 20.93 27.03 -25.23
N PRO A 940 20.06 27.80 -24.54
CA PRO A 940 19.13 27.33 -23.51
C PRO A 940 17.99 26.49 -24.12
N VAL A 941 17.35 25.63 -23.31
CA VAL A 941 16.19 24.80 -23.74
C VAL A 941 14.93 25.65 -23.86
N THR A 942 14.84 26.76 -23.11
CA THR A 942 13.81 27.79 -23.21
C THR A 942 14.47 29.13 -23.50
N VAL A 943 13.97 29.89 -24.48
CA VAL A 943 14.60 31.11 -25.02
C VAL A 943 13.55 32.16 -25.38
N GLU A 944 13.85 33.46 -25.25
CA GLU A 944 12.95 34.51 -25.73
C GLU A 944 13.09 34.70 -27.25
N ARG A 945 12.02 35.18 -27.90
CA ARG A 945 12.03 35.37 -29.35
C ARG A 945 13.10 36.39 -29.76
N GLY A 946 14.02 35.96 -30.62
CA GLY A 946 15.14 36.76 -31.12
C GLY A 946 16.48 36.53 -30.42
N GLU A 947 16.49 35.80 -29.30
CA GLU A 947 17.71 35.41 -28.60
C GLU A 947 18.44 34.23 -29.29
N GLN A 948 19.70 34.02 -28.91
CA GLN A 948 20.54 32.97 -29.51
C GLN A 948 20.31 31.61 -28.88
N VAL A 949 20.15 30.60 -29.73
CA VAL A 949 20.10 29.19 -29.37
C VAL A 949 21.38 28.51 -29.87
N LYS A 950 22.03 27.77 -28.97
CA LYS A 950 23.22 26.98 -29.26
C LYS A 950 22.88 25.49 -29.25
N VAL A 951 23.02 24.85 -30.41
CA VAL A 951 22.88 23.40 -30.58
C VAL A 951 24.28 22.78 -30.58
N VAL A 952 24.55 21.95 -29.59
CA VAL A 952 25.80 21.23 -29.43
C VAL A 952 25.55 19.77 -29.80
N THR A 953 26.28 19.28 -30.79
CA THR A 953 26.22 17.90 -31.23
C THR A 953 27.52 17.19 -30.89
N VAL A 954 27.44 15.98 -30.36
CA VAL A 954 28.58 15.08 -30.17
C VAL A 954 28.29 13.78 -30.90
N VAL A 955 29.21 13.35 -31.76
CA VAL A 955 29.16 12.09 -32.48
C VAL A 955 30.33 11.24 -32.00
N LYS A 956 30.05 10.02 -31.54
CA LYS A 956 31.04 9.07 -31.03
C LYS A 956 30.97 7.77 -31.82
N SER A 957 32.10 7.10 -32.00
CA SER A 957 32.18 5.75 -32.54
C SER A 957 33.27 4.98 -31.79
N ARG A 958 33.13 3.65 -31.70
CA ARG A 958 34.24 2.80 -31.24
C ARG A 958 35.40 2.77 -32.26
N ALA A 959 35.13 3.02 -33.54
CA ALA A 959 36.11 3.23 -34.62
C ALA A 959 36.96 4.52 -34.53
N GLY A 960 37.04 5.15 -33.35
CA GLY A 960 37.69 6.44 -33.15
C GLY A 960 36.80 7.66 -33.40
N THR A 961 37.42 8.84 -33.49
CA THR A 961 36.72 10.14 -33.46
C THR A 961 36.06 10.48 -34.81
N PRO A 962 34.72 10.53 -34.91
CA PRO A 962 34.02 10.77 -36.17
C PRO A 962 34.34 12.13 -36.80
N ARG A 963 34.53 12.14 -38.13
CA ARG A 963 34.75 13.32 -38.98
C ARG A 963 33.71 13.32 -40.08
N GLY A 964 33.18 14.49 -40.46
CA GLY A 964 32.14 14.61 -41.48
C GLY A 964 31.21 15.76 -41.17
N GLU A 965 29.99 15.73 -41.68
CA GLU A 965 29.03 16.82 -41.54
C GLU A 965 27.80 16.42 -40.71
N VAL A 966 27.34 17.37 -39.91
CA VAL A 966 26.09 17.29 -39.14
C VAL A 966 25.12 18.31 -39.68
N ARG A 967 23.89 17.87 -39.96
CA ARG A 967 22.77 18.70 -40.38
C ARG A 967 21.84 18.96 -39.20
N VAL A 968 21.52 20.23 -38.95
CA VAL A 968 20.59 20.65 -37.90
C VAL A 968 19.30 21.16 -38.55
N LYS A 969 18.16 20.64 -38.08
CA LYS A 969 16.81 21.07 -38.47
C LYS A 969 16.00 21.44 -37.24
N VAL A 970 15.12 22.43 -37.35
CA VAL A 970 14.10 22.76 -36.35
C VAL A 970 12.74 22.59 -37.00
N ASP A 971 11.91 21.68 -36.48
CA ASP A 971 10.62 21.25 -37.06
C ASP A 971 10.70 21.02 -38.57
N GLY A 972 11.68 20.21 -38.98
CA GLY A 972 11.91 19.83 -40.38
C GLY A 972 12.61 20.89 -41.24
N LYS A 973 12.63 22.17 -40.85
CA LYS A 973 13.31 23.25 -41.58
C LYS A 973 14.81 23.25 -41.29
N LYS A 974 15.63 23.22 -42.35
CA LYS A 974 17.10 23.24 -42.25
C LYS A 974 17.57 24.58 -41.64
N ILE A 975 18.35 24.48 -40.58
CA ILE A 975 19.06 25.62 -39.97
C ILE A 975 20.44 25.74 -40.58
N ASP A 976 21.25 24.68 -40.47
CA ASP A 976 22.62 24.69 -40.98
C ASP A 976 23.15 23.27 -41.24
N THR A 977 24.31 23.17 -41.89
CA THR A 977 25.11 21.96 -41.98
C THR A 977 26.57 22.31 -41.72
N VAL A 978 27.12 21.74 -40.64
CA VAL A 978 28.45 22.08 -40.13
C VAL A 978 29.33 20.85 -40.04
N ARG A 979 30.63 21.02 -40.29
CA ARG A 979 31.62 19.96 -40.14
C ARG A 979 31.95 19.71 -38.67
N LEU A 980 32.11 18.43 -38.32
CA LEU A 980 32.60 18.00 -37.02
C LEU A 980 34.07 18.41 -36.83
N SER A 981 34.37 18.92 -35.64
CA SER A 981 35.73 19.08 -35.12
C SER A 981 35.87 18.21 -33.89
N LYS A 982 36.77 17.22 -33.94
CA LYS A 982 36.98 16.22 -32.88
C LYS A 982 35.67 15.54 -32.41
N GLY A 983 34.83 15.10 -33.34
CA GLY A 983 33.55 14.45 -33.03
C GLY A 983 32.49 15.38 -32.45
N ARG A 984 32.69 16.71 -32.48
CA ARG A 984 31.75 17.70 -31.97
C ARG A 984 31.44 18.78 -33.00
N ALA A 985 30.19 19.19 -33.08
CA ALA A 985 29.74 20.35 -33.85
C ALA A 985 28.92 21.28 -32.96
N VAL A 986 28.97 22.58 -33.27
CA VAL A 986 28.19 23.59 -32.57
C VAL A 986 27.57 24.50 -33.62
N VAL A 987 26.23 24.60 -33.60
CA VAL A 987 25.47 25.54 -34.44
C VAL A 987 24.81 26.55 -33.53
N THR A 988 24.94 27.83 -33.87
CA THR A 988 24.24 28.91 -33.17
C THR A 988 23.35 29.66 -34.14
N PHE A 989 22.10 29.87 -33.76
CA PHE A 989 21.12 30.62 -34.56
C PHE A 989 20.21 31.45 -33.66
N LYS A 990 19.52 32.45 -34.21
CA LYS A 990 18.53 33.24 -33.47
C LYS A 990 17.14 32.58 -33.53
N ALA A 991 16.46 32.48 -32.40
CA ALA A 991 15.11 31.90 -32.30
C ALA A 991 14.04 32.89 -32.81
N THR A 992 13.84 32.96 -34.13
CA THR A 992 12.92 33.95 -34.75
C THR A 992 11.48 33.47 -34.92
N TRP A 993 11.19 32.20 -34.64
CA TRP A 993 9.86 31.59 -34.75
C TRP A 993 8.89 32.17 -33.71
N LYS A 994 7.59 31.88 -33.88
CA LYS A 994 6.57 32.29 -32.92
C LYS A 994 6.77 31.58 -31.57
N PRO A 995 6.19 32.08 -30.47
CA PRO A 995 6.23 31.37 -29.20
C PRO A 995 5.60 29.98 -29.33
N GLY A 996 6.26 28.95 -28.79
CA GLY A 996 5.86 27.56 -28.98
C GLY A 996 6.96 26.54 -28.62
N LYS A 997 6.61 25.25 -28.71
CA LYS A 997 7.56 24.12 -28.56
C LYS A 997 7.98 23.65 -29.95
N TYR A 998 9.28 23.40 -30.13
CA TYR A 998 9.91 23.01 -31.39
C TYR A 998 10.85 21.82 -31.18
N THR A 999 10.97 20.94 -32.16
CA THR A 999 11.90 19.80 -32.18
C THR A 999 13.14 20.13 -32.99
N VAL A 1000 14.30 20.05 -32.36
CA VAL A 1000 15.63 20.22 -32.98
C VAL A 1000 16.18 18.84 -33.35
N LYS A 1001 16.08 18.48 -34.62
CA LYS A 1001 16.63 17.22 -35.17
C LYS A 1001 18.03 17.41 -35.70
N VAL A 1002 18.95 16.57 -35.26
CA VAL A 1002 20.36 16.60 -35.65
C VAL A 1002 20.73 15.28 -36.30
N THR A 1003 21.27 15.34 -37.51
CA THR A 1003 21.68 14.15 -38.28
C THR A 1003 23.14 14.25 -38.69
N TYR A 1004 23.99 13.35 -38.20
CA TYR A 1004 25.31 13.11 -38.76
C TYR A 1004 25.17 12.33 -40.07
N LEU A 1005 25.72 12.85 -41.16
CA LEU A 1005 25.47 12.35 -42.52
C LEU A 1005 26.26 11.07 -42.87
N GLY A 1006 27.20 10.67 -42.03
CA GLY A 1006 28.09 9.54 -42.30
C GLY A 1006 29.25 9.89 -43.25
N THR A 1007 30.22 8.97 -43.35
CA THR A 1007 31.34 8.95 -44.31
C THR A 1007 31.69 7.49 -44.61
N ASP A 1008 32.65 7.25 -45.51
CA ASP A 1008 33.14 5.89 -45.84
C ASP A 1008 33.61 5.08 -44.62
N ASN A 1009 33.96 5.76 -43.51
CA ASN A 1009 34.46 5.15 -42.27
C ASN A 1009 33.50 5.26 -41.07
N TYR A 1010 32.36 5.95 -41.20
CA TYR A 1010 31.43 6.14 -40.08
C TYR A 1010 29.99 6.13 -40.59
N LYS A 1011 29.13 5.27 -40.03
CA LYS A 1011 27.71 5.21 -40.43
C LYS A 1011 26.93 6.48 -40.03
N ARG A 1012 25.85 6.74 -40.77
CA ARG A 1012 24.91 7.83 -40.53
C ARG A 1012 24.17 7.59 -39.21
N SER A 1013 23.96 8.64 -38.40
CA SER A 1013 23.14 8.56 -37.18
C SER A 1013 22.48 9.90 -36.83
N SER A 1014 21.48 9.90 -35.96
CA SER A 1014 20.72 11.10 -35.58
C SER A 1014 20.24 11.08 -34.14
N ASP A 1015 19.92 12.26 -33.61
CA ASP A 1015 19.31 12.47 -32.29
C ASP A 1015 18.47 13.77 -32.30
N ASP A 1016 17.48 13.85 -31.42
CA ASP A 1016 16.49 14.92 -31.35
C ASP A 1016 16.47 15.58 -29.95
N ALA A 1017 16.22 16.88 -29.90
CA ALA A 1017 16.06 17.63 -28.65
C ALA A 1017 14.92 18.65 -28.73
N ARG A 1018 14.39 19.05 -27.57
CA ARG A 1018 13.30 20.04 -27.47
C ARG A 1018 13.84 21.48 -27.31
N LEU A 1019 13.14 22.45 -27.88
CA LEU A 1019 13.37 23.89 -27.74
C LEU A 1019 12.04 24.59 -27.52
N ARG A 1020 11.94 25.46 -26.51
CA ARG A 1020 10.76 26.31 -26.26
C ARG A 1020 11.10 27.77 -26.51
N ILE A 1021 10.31 28.45 -27.34
CA ILE A 1021 10.42 29.88 -27.59
C ILE A 1021 9.31 30.61 -26.83
N LYS A 1022 9.67 31.62 -26.04
CA LYS A 1022 8.76 32.51 -25.29
C LYS A 1022 8.55 33.85 -26.02
N GLY A 1023 7.56 34.61 -25.53
CA GLY A 1023 6.87 35.74 -26.18
C GLY A 1023 7.71 36.96 -26.47
#